data_AF-A0AB34FDE7-F1
#
_entry.id   AF-A0AB34FDE7-F1
#
_cell.length_a   1.000
_cell.length_b   1.000
_cell.length_c   1.000
_cell.angle_alpha   90.00
_cell.angle_beta   90.00
_cell.angle_gamma   90.00
#
_symmetry.space_group_name_H-M   'P 1'
#
loop_
_entity.id
_entity.type
_entity.pdbx_description
1 polymer ?
#
loop_
_entity_poly.entity_id
_entity_poly.type
_entity_poly.pdbx_seq_one_letter_code
_entity_poly.pdbx_strand_id
1 'polypeptide(L)'
;MAHYCRKEEGKSAPTAWLDSNGTKWWHCQPCFDKKRMKRYNYSGGSSAIVSHLRKEHSIMLSSRQEARRNATQSRLGDITAFLGHDALPATKKRKATAEPDALDQATLRELYCRYTVACSLPFAHVEQPAFRDLIRYIRPVADDLLPMSGSTVKIDLQNAYDNKKEFVKRALQNALSSIHIVPDNWTSPNCLGVIGFTAQFVTEDHGLQSIVLRIRELDGQHSGENMAEAIMEFIREYGIASKVGYFMMDNASNMNTMIDKVSDELEHEFDVFYDPLPHRLRCFGHIINLAVMEFLIGNRPPTTDPYHGPSDEEVEQWRKRGAIGKLHNIVVYITWTPQRLKAFTALTDGLRLRRDNDTRWNSWYRMVEWVLRPRIRHAVTIFCAQEPALQEDVLTSSDWATLAEIHGFLEPFHDATIANEGMRDSICNVLPTMDYLLHHIEAAKKATSLPQLATMMEAAWAKLADYYELTEDSPVYSAATVLNPSLKWAYMEKTWEDKTEWVDRAKARVGQLWRETYKSTESTACCSALRSESTQEPTPKRPNGYKMWMSEQKATIFNMDDDEYEVYCREPVIMVSDPLKWWLESAQRRRFPNLSLMAIDILSIAPMSTETERLFSKAKLSVTDQRGSMNVETLNLLDCLRSWDGSALIVPSEQIWKHNIEALDRIGAPSRRPTRQSQRRRTKISPREAIQNTIHHSDVNSWTQEQIDPFVAPPWWQGPQTYIEETAEEARKKHIDLLRQEKAALHIHTDGSGINGQIGAAAVCPTIQQTRSSFMGTENVSTVYAGELQGISLALDIAQQDRVEGYRRSKVIIYTDNQAAIRSSAKPKGKSGAYLLKKIVAQTTTLQEQNLPIEIRWVPAHTGVQGNEDADRAAKEATGWRERGAPGPRAEMPAELYSLRSTRKTWTHKEAHKAWAATWAAEKRGRTSYRCTPNPTKKVLRLHGGLSKRQSALLVQLRTEKIGLKDFLFNRRVPDTTDANCPCREGRQTVSHILLRCRTYRQLRRQELGPLPGRHNLRDILSERKAAAKAIKFMELTEILGQYRIESHTRQS
;
A
#
# COMPACT_ATOMS: atom_id res chain seq x y z
N MET A 1 3.53 45.15 -13.40
CA MET A 1 3.50 45.95 -12.15
C MET A 1 4.34 47.21 -12.21
N ALA A 2 5.64 47.12 -12.56
CA ALA A 2 6.55 48.27 -12.60
C ALA A 2 6.08 49.43 -13.49
N HIS A 3 5.43 49.14 -14.63
CA HIS A 3 4.86 50.15 -15.54
C HIS A 3 3.77 51.05 -14.92
N TYR A 4 3.11 50.59 -13.85
CA TYR A 4 2.01 51.33 -13.21
C TYR A 4 2.46 52.02 -11.91
N CYS A 5 3.76 51.99 -11.60
CA CYS A 5 4.37 52.67 -10.45
C CYS A 5 4.88 54.05 -10.85
N ARG A 6 4.61 55.07 -10.03
CA ARG A 6 5.17 56.41 -10.23
C ARG A 6 6.68 56.41 -10.06
N LYS A 7 7.40 57.07 -10.97
CA LYS A 7 8.85 57.31 -10.86
C LYS A 7 9.11 58.46 -9.89
N GLU A 8 10.12 58.30 -9.05
CA GLU A 8 10.66 59.38 -8.22
C GLU A 8 11.32 60.46 -9.08
N GLU A 9 11.10 61.73 -8.76
CA GLU A 9 11.64 62.84 -9.55
C GLU A 9 13.18 62.75 -9.58
N GLY A 10 13.75 62.73 -10.79
CA GLY A 10 15.19 62.56 -11.02
C GLY A 10 15.67 61.13 -11.28
N LYS A 11 14.82 60.08 -11.24
CA LYS A 11 15.22 58.69 -11.54
C LYS A 11 14.65 58.14 -12.85
N SER A 12 15.52 57.54 -13.67
CA SER A 12 15.18 57.01 -15.00
C SER A 12 14.29 55.74 -14.97
N ALA A 13 14.34 54.96 -13.87
CA ALA A 13 13.59 53.72 -13.68
C ALA A 13 12.54 53.80 -12.56
N PRO A 14 11.37 53.15 -12.70
CA PRO A 14 10.35 53.09 -11.65
C PRO A 14 10.86 52.23 -10.48
N THR A 15 11.39 52.90 -9.46
CA THR A 15 11.87 52.30 -8.21
C THR A 15 10.91 52.62 -7.07
N ALA A 16 10.90 51.78 -6.02
CA ALA A 16 10.10 52.03 -4.83
C ALA A 16 10.60 53.32 -4.13
N TRP A 17 9.68 54.19 -3.75
CA TRP A 17 9.97 55.45 -3.07
C TRP A 17 10.38 55.15 -1.63
N LEU A 18 11.42 55.80 -1.13
CA LEU A 18 11.88 55.64 0.25
C LEU A 18 11.36 56.81 1.09
N ASP A 19 10.77 56.52 2.25
CA ASP A 19 10.52 57.57 3.24
C ASP A 19 11.76 57.85 4.10
N SER A 20 11.67 58.88 4.94
CA SER A 20 12.73 59.30 5.87
C SER A 20 13.17 58.20 6.85
N ASN A 21 12.38 57.13 6.99
CA ASN A 21 12.65 55.99 7.87
C ASN A 21 13.19 54.76 7.09
N GLY A 22 13.52 54.92 5.79
CA GLY A 22 14.03 53.84 4.94
C GLY A 22 12.97 52.83 4.48
N THR A 23 11.68 53.10 4.68
CA THR A 23 10.60 52.20 4.28
C THR A 23 10.26 52.41 2.80
N LYS A 24 10.19 51.30 2.04
CA LYS A 24 9.88 51.32 0.61
C LYS A 24 8.37 51.38 0.35
N TRP A 25 7.95 52.34 -0.45
CA TRP A 25 6.57 52.59 -0.84
C TRP A 25 6.38 52.46 -2.35
N TRP A 26 5.27 51.85 -2.73
CA TRP A 26 4.79 51.78 -4.10
C TRP A 26 3.67 52.81 -4.30
N HIS A 27 3.81 53.65 -5.32
CA HIS A 27 2.86 54.72 -5.65
C HIS A 27 2.14 54.40 -6.96
N CYS A 28 0.81 54.38 -6.94
CA CYS A 28 0.01 54.11 -8.13
C CYS A 28 0.00 55.33 -9.07
N GLN A 29 0.60 55.19 -10.27
CA GLN A 29 0.63 56.27 -11.26
C GLN A 29 -0.80 56.70 -11.69
N PRO A 30 -1.71 55.79 -12.07
CA PRO A 30 -3.09 56.17 -12.42
C PRO A 30 -3.90 56.87 -11.31
N CYS A 31 -3.61 56.59 -10.03
CA CYS A 31 -4.22 57.33 -8.92
C CYS A 31 -3.65 58.74 -8.80
N PHE A 32 -2.33 58.86 -8.94
CA PHE A 32 -1.63 60.14 -8.89
C PHE A 32 -2.12 61.08 -10.00
N ASP A 33 -2.28 60.58 -11.23
CA ASP A 33 -2.83 61.35 -12.36
C ASP A 33 -4.24 61.88 -12.08
N LYS A 34 -5.01 61.17 -11.24
CA LYS A 34 -6.34 61.58 -10.76
C LYS A 34 -6.30 62.43 -9.48
N LYS A 35 -5.14 63.00 -9.13
CA LYS A 35 -4.88 63.76 -7.89
C LYS A 35 -5.20 62.99 -6.59
N ARG A 36 -5.12 61.66 -6.61
CA ARG A 36 -5.31 60.79 -5.44
C ARG A 36 -3.97 60.18 -5.04
N MET A 37 -3.47 60.50 -3.85
CA MET A 37 -2.18 60.00 -3.39
C MET A 37 -2.35 58.72 -2.57
N LYS A 38 -2.53 57.58 -3.23
CA LYS A 38 -2.54 56.25 -2.59
C LYS A 38 -1.14 55.63 -2.65
N ARG A 39 -0.56 55.33 -1.48
CA ARG A 39 0.72 54.63 -1.31
C ARG A 39 0.53 53.28 -0.64
N TYR A 40 1.28 52.29 -1.07
CA TYR A 40 1.23 50.92 -0.56
C TYR A 40 2.61 50.49 -0.08
N ASN A 41 2.70 49.87 1.10
CA ASN A 41 3.98 49.39 1.61
C ASN A 41 4.48 48.23 0.74
N TYR A 42 5.73 48.30 0.31
CA TYR A 42 6.36 47.33 -0.59
C TYR A 42 6.54 45.94 0.07
N SER A 43 6.58 45.85 1.40
CA SER A 43 6.80 44.59 2.15
C SER A 43 5.57 43.67 2.24
N GLY A 44 4.38 44.12 1.86
CA GLY A 44 3.10 43.39 2.04
C GLY A 44 2.74 42.38 0.94
N GLY A 45 3.63 42.08 0.00
CA GLY A 45 3.36 41.21 -1.15
C GLY A 45 2.53 41.88 -2.27
N SER A 46 2.55 41.29 -3.47
CA SER A 46 1.96 41.89 -4.67
C SER A 46 0.42 41.89 -4.69
N SER A 47 -0.24 41.10 -3.85
CA SER A 47 -1.71 40.91 -3.88
C SER A 47 -2.51 42.19 -3.62
N ALA A 48 -2.05 43.05 -2.70
CA ALA A 48 -2.71 44.32 -2.39
C ALA A 48 -2.67 45.29 -3.57
N ILE A 49 -1.53 45.36 -4.26
CA ILE A 49 -1.32 46.24 -5.41
C ILE A 49 -2.11 45.71 -6.62
N VAL A 50 -2.12 44.39 -6.87
CA VAL A 50 -2.95 43.78 -7.94
C VAL A 50 -4.43 44.07 -7.69
N SER A 51 -4.90 43.90 -6.45
CA SER A 51 -6.30 44.15 -6.07
C SER A 51 -6.70 45.61 -6.25
N HIS A 52 -5.81 46.55 -5.90
CA HIS A 52 -6.03 47.97 -6.12
C HIS A 52 -6.16 48.32 -7.61
N LEU A 53 -5.20 47.87 -8.44
CA LEU A 53 -5.20 48.09 -9.89
C LEU A 53 -6.46 47.51 -10.55
N ARG A 54 -6.89 46.32 -10.11
CA ARG A 54 -8.12 45.68 -10.60
C ARG A 54 -9.39 46.45 -10.18
N LYS A 55 -9.50 46.88 -8.92
CA LYS A 55 -10.74 47.46 -8.39
C LYS A 55 -10.94 48.92 -8.74
N GLU A 56 -9.87 49.71 -8.74
CA GLU A 56 -9.96 51.17 -8.85
C GLU A 56 -9.62 51.67 -10.26
N HIS A 57 -8.91 50.85 -11.04
CA HIS A 57 -8.47 51.18 -12.39
C HIS A 57 -8.89 50.16 -13.45
N SER A 58 -9.57 49.07 -13.07
CA SER A 58 -9.95 47.98 -13.98
C SER A 58 -8.77 47.35 -14.72
N ILE A 59 -7.54 47.47 -14.19
CA ILE A 59 -6.32 46.90 -14.78
C ILE A 59 -6.15 45.46 -14.28
N MET A 60 -6.32 44.50 -15.19
CA MET A 60 -6.10 43.08 -14.94
C MET A 60 -4.63 42.72 -15.17
N LEU A 61 -3.90 42.35 -14.11
CA LEU A 61 -2.58 41.73 -14.24
C LEU A 61 -2.77 40.21 -14.36
N SER A 62 -2.13 39.58 -15.36
CA SER A 62 -2.20 38.13 -15.54
C SER A 62 -1.72 37.39 -14.30
N SER A 63 -2.41 36.32 -13.92
CA SER A 63 -1.98 35.46 -12.83
C SER A 63 -0.65 34.78 -13.17
N ARG A 64 0.13 34.37 -12.15
CA ARG A 64 1.38 33.61 -12.36
C ARG A 64 1.15 32.34 -13.21
N GLN A 65 -0.03 31.73 -13.10
CA GLN A 65 -0.46 30.60 -13.91
C GLN A 65 -0.70 31.00 -15.37
N GLU A 66 -1.46 32.07 -15.63
CA GLU A 66 -1.66 32.58 -17.00
C GLU A 66 -0.36 33.03 -17.67
N ALA A 67 0.55 33.68 -16.94
CA ALA A 67 1.85 34.08 -17.46
C ALA A 67 2.72 32.88 -17.88
N ARG A 68 2.75 31.81 -17.06
CA ARG A 68 3.45 30.56 -17.41
C ARG A 68 2.76 29.83 -18.58
N ARG A 69 1.43 29.78 -18.60
CA ARG A 69 0.64 29.22 -19.72
C ARG A 69 0.97 29.91 -21.03
N ASN A 70 1.02 31.24 -21.02
CA ASN A 70 1.35 32.04 -22.21
C ASN A 70 2.80 31.82 -22.65
N ALA A 71 3.75 31.73 -21.71
CA ALA A 71 5.15 31.47 -22.02
C ALA A 71 5.36 30.07 -22.62
N THR A 72 4.72 29.04 -22.06
CA THR A 72 4.74 27.67 -22.63
C THR A 72 4.07 27.62 -24.00
N GLN A 73 2.93 28.29 -24.17
CA GLN A 73 2.22 28.33 -25.46
C GLN A 73 3.02 29.07 -26.53
N SER A 74 3.77 30.11 -26.16
CA SER A 74 4.73 30.78 -27.04
C SER A 74 5.84 29.83 -27.46
N ARG A 75 6.52 29.15 -26.52
CA ARG A 75 7.61 28.21 -26.84
C ARG A 75 7.16 27.05 -27.72
N LEU A 76 5.97 26.50 -27.49
CA LEU A 76 5.37 25.47 -28.35
C LEU A 76 5.06 26.01 -29.75
N GLY A 77 4.59 27.24 -29.85
CA GLY A 77 4.41 27.95 -31.11
C GLY A 77 5.73 28.08 -31.89
N ASP A 78 6.80 28.46 -31.20
CA ASP A 78 8.14 28.61 -31.80
C ASP A 78 8.70 27.26 -32.29
N ILE A 79 8.54 26.19 -31.51
CA ILE A 79 8.98 24.83 -31.88
C ILE A 79 8.16 24.27 -33.06
N THR A 80 6.84 24.47 -33.07
CA THR A 80 5.99 24.03 -34.18
C THR A 80 6.26 24.79 -35.47
N ALA A 81 6.57 26.08 -35.38
CA ALA A 81 7.04 26.88 -36.51
C ALA A 81 8.41 26.39 -37.02
N PHE A 82 9.35 26.07 -36.11
CA PHE A 82 10.67 25.53 -36.46
C PHE A 82 10.59 24.16 -37.15
N LEU A 83 9.77 23.23 -36.61
CA LEU A 83 9.57 21.90 -37.19
C LEU A 83 8.72 21.90 -38.47
N GLY A 84 7.98 23.00 -38.73
CA GLY A 84 7.15 23.16 -39.93
C GLY A 84 7.94 23.36 -41.23
N HIS A 85 9.25 23.63 -41.14
CA HIS A 85 10.07 23.89 -42.32
C HIS A 85 10.60 22.64 -43.04
N ASP A 86 10.56 21.44 -42.44
CA ASP A 86 11.05 20.18 -43.06
C ASP A 86 10.14 18.95 -42.75
N ALA A 87 8.83 19.05 -43.02
CA ALA A 87 7.93 17.92 -42.76
C ALA A 87 7.94 16.85 -43.88
N LEU A 88 8.50 15.67 -43.56
CA LEU A 88 8.26 14.39 -44.25
C LEU A 88 6.75 14.06 -44.34
N PRO A 89 6.30 13.25 -45.32
CA PRO A 89 4.88 12.97 -45.54
C PRO A 89 4.20 12.38 -44.29
N ALA A 90 3.13 13.05 -43.84
CA ALA A 90 2.38 12.70 -42.66
C ALA A 90 1.85 11.26 -42.71
N THR A 91 2.40 10.39 -41.86
CA THR A 91 1.75 9.11 -41.52
C THR A 91 0.46 9.40 -40.74
N LYS A 92 -0.61 8.73 -41.18
CA LYS A 92 -2.01 8.88 -40.74
C LYS A 92 -2.12 9.15 -39.22
N LYS A 93 -2.48 10.40 -38.86
CA LYS A 93 -2.96 10.71 -37.51
C LYS A 93 -4.22 9.87 -37.23
N ARG A 94 -4.14 8.97 -36.25
CA ARG A 94 -5.33 8.35 -35.63
C ARG A 94 -6.26 9.48 -35.20
N LYS A 95 -7.49 9.52 -35.74
CA LYS A 95 -8.58 10.34 -35.23
C LYS A 95 -8.83 9.92 -33.79
N ALA A 96 -8.36 10.70 -32.83
CA ALA A 96 -8.74 10.57 -31.43
C ALA A 96 -10.21 10.97 -31.31
N THR A 97 -11.05 9.99 -31.01
CA THR A 97 -12.44 10.16 -30.59
C THR A 97 -12.48 11.06 -29.35
N ALA A 98 -13.25 12.15 -29.44
CA ALA A 98 -13.51 13.03 -28.31
C ALA A 98 -14.48 12.33 -27.35
N GLU A 99 -13.95 11.57 -26.38
CA GLU A 99 -14.65 11.32 -25.12
C GLU A 99 -14.09 12.27 -24.04
N PRO A 100 -14.94 12.84 -23.17
CA PRO A 100 -14.48 13.60 -22.01
C PRO A 100 -14.06 12.62 -20.91
N ASP A 101 -12.92 11.96 -21.11
CA ASP A 101 -12.32 11.12 -20.08
C ASP A 101 -11.68 12.04 -19.03
N ALA A 102 -12.42 12.36 -17.97
CA ALA A 102 -12.01 13.33 -16.96
C ALA A 102 -10.76 12.83 -16.23
N LEU A 103 -9.64 13.51 -16.39
CA LEU A 103 -8.38 13.15 -15.73
C LEU A 103 -8.53 13.39 -14.22
N ASP A 104 -8.44 12.34 -13.42
CA ASP A 104 -8.49 12.47 -11.96
C ASP A 104 -7.19 13.08 -11.42
N GLN A 105 -7.33 14.19 -10.70
CA GLN A 105 -6.18 14.92 -10.16
C GLN A 105 -5.42 14.10 -9.12
N ALA A 106 -6.12 13.32 -8.30
CA ALA A 106 -5.48 12.53 -7.24
C ALA A 106 -4.63 11.41 -7.85
N THR A 107 -5.16 10.67 -8.82
CA THR A 107 -4.41 9.66 -9.56
C THR A 107 -3.21 10.25 -10.29
N LEU A 108 -3.36 11.38 -11.01
CA LEU A 108 -2.23 12.01 -11.71
C LEU A 108 -1.10 12.41 -10.75
N ARG A 109 -1.45 12.99 -9.59
CA ARG A 109 -0.46 13.41 -8.59
C ARG A 109 0.22 12.22 -7.91
N GLU A 110 -0.51 11.16 -7.61
CA GLU A 110 0.06 9.92 -7.09
C GLU A 110 1.03 9.30 -8.11
N LEU A 111 0.66 9.25 -9.39
CA LEU A 111 1.56 8.78 -10.46
C LEU A 111 2.81 9.64 -10.59
N TYR A 112 2.69 10.97 -10.41
CA TYR A 112 3.85 11.86 -10.41
C TYR A 112 4.76 11.64 -9.19
N CYS A 113 4.20 11.37 -8.00
CA CYS A 113 4.96 10.97 -6.82
C CYS A 113 5.73 9.67 -7.07
N ARG A 114 5.06 8.64 -7.62
CA ARG A 114 5.69 7.36 -7.98
C ARG A 114 6.81 7.56 -9.00
N TYR A 115 6.59 8.38 -10.03
CA TYR A 115 7.62 8.74 -11.02
C TYR A 115 8.81 9.45 -10.36
N THR A 116 8.55 10.39 -9.45
CA THR A 116 9.59 11.12 -8.70
C THR A 116 10.45 10.17 -7.88
N VAL A 117 9.84 9.21 -7.18
CA VAL A 117 10.52 8.22 -6.35
C VAL A 117 11.29 7.20 -7.20
N ALA A 118 10.65 6.65 -8.22
CA ALA A 118 11.22 5.62 -9.09
C ALA A 118 12.43 6.13 -9.90
N CYS A 119 12.39 7.38 -10.34
CA CYS A 119 13.46 8.00 -11.11
C CYS A 119 14.40 8.89 -10.27
N SER A 120 14.25 8.91 -8.94
CA SER A 120 15.05 9.72 -8.02
C SER A 120 15.14 11.20 -8.39
N LEU A 121 14.05 11.78 -8.91
CA LEU A 121 14.04 13.14 -9.47
C LEU A 121 14.10 14.22 -8.39
N PRO A 122 14.82 15.33 -8.60
CA PRO A 122 14.71 16.53 -7.77
C PRO A 122 13.26 17.02 -7.70
N PHE A 123 12.77 17.46 -6.53
CA PHE A 123 11.38 17.91 -6.39
C PHE A 123 11.06 19.11 -7.28
N ALA A 124 12.06 19.97 -7.55
CA ALA A 124 11.94 21.09 -8.48
C ALA A 124 11.82 20.66 -9.95
N HIS A 125 11.99 19.38 -10.29
CA HIS A 125 11.82 18.88 -11.66
C HIS A 125 10.44 19.23 -12.22
N VAL A 126 9.40 19.23 -11.38
CA VAL A 126 8.05 19.63 -11.77
C VAL A 126 7.97 21.08 -12.26
N GLU A 127 8.95 21.93 -11.95
CA GLU A 127 8.98 23.34 -12.35
C GLU A 127 9.72 23.56 -13.68
N GLN A 128 10.39 22.53 -14.20
CA GLN A 128 11.24 22.64 -15.38
C GLN A 128 10.41 22.98 -16.63
N PRO A 129 10.72 24.09 -17.34
CA PRO A 129 9.96 24.51 -18.51
C PRO A 129 9.86 23.45 -19.59
N ALA A 130 10.94 22.73 -19.89
CA ALA A 130 10.96 21.69 -20.91
C ALA A 130 10.01 20.53 -20.58
N PHE A 131 9.97 20.08 -19.32
CA PHE A 131 9.04 19.05 -18.85
C PHE A 131 7.58 19.54 -18.95
N ARG A 132 7.32 20.80 -18.59
CA ARG A 132 6.01 21.42 -18.68
C ARG A 132 5.49 21.53 -20.11
N ASP A 133 6.36 21.96 -21.01
CA ASP A 133 6.05 22.09 -22.44
C ASP A 133 5.70 20.71 -23.03
N LEU A 134 6.43 19.64 -22.66
CA LEU A 134 6.13 18.26 -23.04
C LEU A 134 4.75 17.79 -22.55
N ILE A 135 4.46 17.92 -21.26
CA ILE A 135 3.16 17.48 -20.70
C ILE A 135 2.01 18.26 -21.32
N ARG A 136 2.18 19.57 -21.54
CA ARG A 136 1.15 20.41 -22.15
C ARG A 136 0.92 20.06 -23.62
N TYR A 137 1.98 19.69 -24.36
CA TYR A 137 1.86 19.19 -25.73
C TYR A 137 1.07 17.87 -25.79
N ILE A 138 1.31 16.95 -24.85
CA ILE A 138 0.58 15.68 -24.76
C ILE A 138 -0.89 15.92 -24.37
N ARG A 139 -1.14 16.66 -23.29
CA ARG A 139 -2.49 16.99 -22.82
C ARG A 139 -2.50 18.27 -21.97
N PRO A 140 -3.03 19.40 -22.47
CA PRO A 140 -2.97 20.68 -21.76
C PRO A 140 -3.58 20.68 -20.35
N VAL A 141 -4.66 19.91 -20.14
CA VAL A 141 -5.33 19.81 -18.83
C VAL A 141 -4.44 19.12 -17.79
N ALA A 142 -3.54 18.21 -18.19
CA ALA A 142 -2.65 17.51 -17.26
C ALA A 142 -1.62 18.47 -16.63
N ASP A 143 -1.12 19.43 -17.41
CA ASP A 143 -0.18 20.46 -16.92
C ASP A 143 -0.81 21.31 -15.79
N ASP A 144 -2.09 21.67 -15.94
CA ASP A 144 -2.84 22.43 -14.92
C ASP A 144 -3.09 21.63 -13.63
N LEU A 145 -3.09 20.30 -13.69
CA LEU A 145 -3.37 19.40 -12.56
C LEU A 145 -2.12 18.95 -11.79
N LEU A 146 -0.93 19.04 -12.41
CA LEU A 146 0.35 18.69 -11.79
C LEU A 146 0.76 19.68 -10.68
N PRO A 147 1.55 19.24 -9.68
CA PRO A 147 2.07 20.11 -8.62
C PRO A 147 2.85 21.29 -9.18
N MET A 148 2.62 22.53 -8.71
CA MET A 148 3.24 23.74 -9.29
C MET A 148 4.63 24.06 -8.75
N SER A 149 5.06 23.37 -7.68
CA SER A 149 6.35 23.57 -7.04
C SER A 149 6.89 22.31 -6.39
N GLY A 150 8.21 22.24 -6.21
CA GLY A 150 8.85 21.15 -5.48
C GLY A 150 8.38 21.01 -4.03
N SER A 151 8.00 22.11 -3.38
CA SER A 151 7.39 22.06 -2.04
C SER A 151 6.06 21.31 -2.04
N THR A 152 5.27 21.47 -3.11
CA THR A 152 4.00 20.76 -3.28
C THR A 152 4.23 19.26 -3.50
N VAL A 153 5.26 18.91 -4.27
CA VAL A 153 5.68 17.51 -4.46
C VAL A 153 6.09 16.88 -3.13
N LYS A 154 6.86 17.59 -2.29
CA LYS A 154 7.25 17.11 -0.96
C LYS A 154 6.02 16.83 -0.09
N ILE A 155 5.01 17.70 -0.10
CA ILE A 155 3.76 17.49 0.64
C ILE A 155 3.01 16.26 0.11
N ASP A 156 2.91 16.11 -1.21
CA ASP A 156 2.24 14.95 -1.82
C ASP A 156 2.95 13.64 -1.48
N LEU A 157 4.29 13.63 -1.49
CA LEU A 157 5.09 12.48 -1.07
C LEU A 157 4.88 12.14 0.41
N GLN A 158 4.86 13.15 1.30
CA GLN A 158 4.57 12.93 2.71
C GLN A 158 3.19 12.30 2.92
N ASN A 159 2.17 12.82 2.24
CA ASN A 159 0.82 12.24 2.31
C ASN A 159 0.79 10.79 1.78
N ALA A 160 1.51 10.51 0.67
CA ALA A 160 1.61 9.16 0.12
C ALA A 160 2.27 8.21 1.14
N TYR A 161 3.33 8.66 1.82
CA TYR A 161 4.00 7.90 2.86
C TYR A 161 3.09 7.64 4.06
N ASP A 162 2.45 8.67 4.62
CA ASP A 162 1.57 8.51 5.78
C ASP A 162 0.43 7.53 5.48
N ASN A 163 -0.15 7.61 4.27
CA ASN A 163 -1.19 6.68 3.82
C ASN A 163 -0.66 5.24 3.70
N LYS A 164 0.49 5.05 3.05
CA LYS A 164 1.08 3.72 2.81
C LYS A 164 1.63 3.07 4.09
N LYS A 165 2.15 3.88 5.03
CA LYS A 165 2.64 3.45 6.34
C LYS A 165 1.55 2.74 7.15
N GLU A 166 0.31 3.23 7.10
CA GLU A 166 -0.81 2.57 7.78
C GLU A 166 -1.13 1.18 7.21
N PHE A 167 -0.93 0.96 5.91
CA PHE A 167 -1.06 -0.37 5.31
C PHE A 167 0.08 -1.29 5.74
N VAL A 168 1.31 -0.80 5.70
CA VAL A 168 2.50 -1.53 6.17
C VAL A 168 2.35 -1.93 7.63
N LYS A 169 1.93 -1.01 8.49
CA LYS A 169 1.65 -1.26 9.91
C LYS A 169 0.65 -2.39 10.09
N ARG A 170 -0.47 -2.39 9.35
CA ARG A 170 -1.46 -3.48 9.41
C ARG A 170 -0.91 -4.80 8.88
N ALA A 171 -0.08 -4.77 7.85
CA ALA A 171 0.53 -5.98 7.31
C ALA A 171 1.46 -6.64 8.34
N LEU A 172 2.29 -5.84 9.02
CA LEU A 172 3.17 -6.30 10.09
C LEU A 172 2.36 -6.86 11.29
N GLN A 173 1.33 -6.13 11.73
CA GLN A 173 0.47 -6.58 12.83
C GLN A 173 -0.24 -7.90 12.52
N ASN A 174 -0.63 -8.11 11.26
CA ASN A 174 -1.31 -9.33 10.80
C ASN A 174 -0.35 -10.37 10.18
N ALA A 175 0.97 -10.20 10.33
CA ALA A 175 1.95 -11.15 9.81
C ALA A 175 1.66 -12.56 10.35
N LEU A 176 1.75 -13.55 9.46
CA LEU A 176 1.64 -14.96 9.84
C LEU A 176 2.87 -15.41 10.61
N SER A 177 4.03 -14.83 10.27
CA SER A 177 5.29 -15.06 10.97
C SER A 177 5.61 -14.01 12.03
N SER A 178 6.63 -14.29 12.83
CA SER A 178 7.45 -13.27 13.51
C SER A 178 8.07 -12.28 12.50
N ILE A 179 8.43 -11.08 12.97
CA ILE A 179 8.98 -9.99 12.17
C ILE A 179 10.48 -9.91 12.41
N HIS A 180 11.26 -10.34 11.41
CA HIS A 180 12.72 -10.33 11.48
C HIS A 180 13.26 -8.98 11.02
N ILE A 181 14.20 -8.40 11.78
CA ILE A 181 14.72 -7.05 11.53
C ILE A 181 16.17 -7.16 11.04
N VAL A 182 16.49 -6.41 10.00
CA VAL A 182 17.80 -6.39 9.34
C VAL A 182 18.34 -4.96 9.39
N PRO A 183 19.04 -4.58 10.48
CA PRO A 183 19.72 -3.30 10.56
C PRO A 183 21.01 -3.34 9.74
N ASP A 184 21.34 -2.24 9.07
CA ASP A 184 22.63 -2.06 8.41
C ASP A 184 23.05 -0.58 8.46
N ASN A 185 24.35 -0.34 8.57
CA ASN A 185 24.94 0.98 8.73
C ASN A 185 25.61 1.45 7.44
N TRP A 186 25.46 2.73 7.12
CA TRP A 186 26.00 3.32 5.92
C TRP A 186 26.38 4.79 6.12
N THR A 187 27.52 5.19 5.57
CA THR A 187 27.88 6.60 5.44
C THR A 187 27.42 7.13 4.09
N SER A 188 26.53 8.11 4.10
CA SER A 188 25.97 8.72 2.89
C SER A 188 27.00 9.56 2.12
N PRO A 189 26.76 9.87 0.81
CA PRO A 189 27.68 10.68 0.01
C PRO A 189 27.90 12.10 0.54
N ASN A 190 26.94 12.63 1.31
CA ASN A 190 27.06 13.90 2.03
C ASN A 190 27.65 13.73 3.45
N CYS A 191 28.34 12.61 3.70
CA CYS A 191 29.09 12.33 4.93
C CYS A 191 28.25 12.22 6.22
N LEU A 192 26.99 11.77 6.11
CA LEU A 192 26.13 11.51 7.29
C LEU A 192 26.16 10.01 7.63
N GLY A 193 26.22 9.68 8.92
CA GLY A 193 26.07 8.31 9.40
C GLY A 193 24.60 7.93 9.46
N VAL A 194 24.20 6.91 8.70
CA VAL A 194 22.80 6.52 8.52
C VAL A 194 22.63 5.04 8.82
N ILE A 195 21.57 4.69 9.54
CA ILE A 195 21.12 3.31 9.74
C ILE A 195 19.81 3.07 9.01
N GLY A 196 19.71 1.92 8.34
CA GLY A 196 18.53 1.46 7.64
C GLY A 196 17.98 0.21 8.30
N PHE A 197 16.65 0.13 8.43
CA PHE A 197 15.96 -1.02 9.01
C PHE A 197 15.03 -1.64 7.97
N THR A 198 15.34 -2.86 7.57
CA THR A 198 14.47 -3.69 6.72
C THR A 198 13.79 -4.75 7.59
N ALA A 199 12.54 -5.07 7.30
CA ALA A 199 11.82 -6.15 7.97
C ALA A 199 11.43 -7.25 6.98
N GLN A 200 11.58 -8.49 7.43
CA GLN A 200 11.19 -9.70 6.73
C GLN A 200 10.13 -10.44 7.53
N PHE A 201 9.04 -10.78 6.85
CA PHE A 201 7.90 -11.45 7.47
C PHE A 201 7.02 -12.07 6.40
N VAL A 202 6.16 -13.00 6.80
CA VAL A 202 5.24 -13.71 5.91
C VAL A 202 3.82 -13.19 6.10
N THR A 203 3.13 -12.98 4.98
CA THR A 203 1.70 -12.67 4.96
C THR A 203 0.91 -13.81 4.36
N GLU A 204 -0.35 -13.97 4.78
CA GLU A 204 -1.22 -15.02 4.27
C GLU A 204 -1.52 -14.87 2.76
N ASP A 205 -1.64 -13.62 2.30
CA ASP A 205 -2.03 -13.31 0.91
C ASP A 205 -0.85 -13.24 -0.07
N HIS A 206 0.34 -12.86 0.40
CA HIS A 206 1.47 -12.51 -0.47
C HIS A 206 2.76 -13.29 -0.18
N GLY A 207 2.75 -14.21 0.78
CA GLY A 207 3.93 -14.97 1.18
C GLY A 207 4.99 -14.08 1.83
N LEU A 208 6.27 -14.43 1.64
CA LEU A 208 7.42 -13.68 2.17
C LEU A 208 7.48 -12.25 1.62
N GLN A 209 7.58 -11.28 2.52
CA GLN A 209 7.74 -9.87 2.23
C GLN A 209 9.06 -9.36 2.83
N SER A 210 9.71 -8.44 2.12
CA SER A 210 10.87 -7.68 2.61
C SER A 210 10.63 -6.20 2.34
N ILE A 211 10.53 -5.38 3.38
CA ILE A 211 10.21 -3.96 3.27
C ILE A 211 11.06 -3.10 4.18
N VAL A 212 11.35 -1.88 3.74
CA VAL A 212 12.06 -0.88 4.55
C VAL A 212 11.10 -0.27 5.55
N LEU A 213 11.42 -0.37 6.84
CA LEU A 213 10.63 0.21 7.92
C LEU A 213 11.00 1.66 8.18
N ARG A 214 12.31 1.95 8.21
CA ARG A 214 12.85 3.26 8.58
C ARG A 214 14.31 3.42 8.13
N ILE A 215 14.67 4.67 7.86
CA ILE A 215 16.05 5.14 7.75
C ILE A 215 16.24 6.28 8.75
N ARG A 216 17.34 6.28 9.49
CA ARG A 216 17.64 7.28 10.52
C ARG A 216 19.09 7.74 10.48
N GLU A 217 19.30 9.02 10.75
CA GLU A 217 20.61 9.57 11.04
C GLU A 217 21.04 9.17 12.44
N LEU A 218 22.29 8.77 12.60
CA LEU A 218 22.90 8.49 13.90
C LEU A 218 23.68 9.74 14.35
N ASP A 219 23.04 10.56 15.18
CA ASP A 219 23.65 11.76 15.77
C ASP A 219 24.59 11.38 16.93
N GLY A 220 25.86 11.78 16.87
CA GLY A 220 26.84 11.58 17.96
C GLY A 220 27.70 10.32 17.82
N GLN A 221 28.13 9.73 18.94
CA GLN A 221 28.84 8.45 18.91
C GLN A 221 27.86 7.37 18.45
N HIS A 222 28.26 6.55 17.46
CA HIS A 222 27.47 5.42 16.91
C HIS A 222 27.26 4.29 17.93
N SER A 223 26.64 4.62 19.06
CA SER A 223 26.45 3.75 20.20
C SER A 223 25.29 2.79 19.95
N GLY A 224 25.38 1.58 20.49
CA GLY A 224 24.32 0.56 20.38
C GLY A 224 22.98 1.09 20.88
N GLU A 225 22.99 1.94 21.91
CA GLU A 225 21.81 2.51 22.54
C GLU A 225 21.03 3.46 21.62
N ASN A 226 21.72 4.26 20.80
CA ASN A 226 21.05 5.14 19.84
C ASN A 226 20.38 4.36 18.71
N MET A 227 21.00 3.26 18.28
CA MET A 227 20.39 2.32 17.33
C MET A 227 19.18 1.61 17.94
N ALA A 228 19.25 1.21 19.21
CA ALA A 228 18.15 0.59 19.93
C ALA A 228 16.93 1.52 20.05
N GLU A 229 17.13 2.81 20.40
CA GLU A 229 16.02 3.78 20.46
C GLU A 229 15.34 3.95 19.08
N ALA A 230 16.13 3.99 18.00
CA ALA A 230 15.58 4.07 16.65
C ALA A 230 14.70 2.86 16.29
N ILE A 231 15.04 1.66 16.81
CA ILE A 231 14.25 0.44 16.68
C ILE A 231 12.98 0.51 17.52
N MET A 232 13.13 0.85 18.80
CA MET A 232 12.02 0.90 19.75
C MET A 232 10.97 1.94 19.37
N GLU A 233 11.36 3.06 18.75
CA GLU A 233 10.42 4.02 18.18
C GLU A 233 9.45 3.40 17.16
N PHE A 234 9.94 2.64 16.16
CA PHE A 234 9.04 2.04 15.19
C PHE A 234 8.31 0.82 15.75
N ILE A 235 8.88 0.11 16.74
CA ILE A 235 8.18 -0.96 17.45
C ILE A 235 6.96 -0.39 18.19
N ARG A 236 7.13 0.71 18.92
CA ARG A 236 6.04 1.46 19.60
C ARG A 236 5.04 1.98 18.58
N GLU A 237 5.53 2.63 17.52
CA GLU A 237 4.68 3.25 16.51
C GLU A 237 3.85 2.23 15.73
N TYR A 238 4.43 1.09 15.35
CA TYR A 238 3.77 0.06 14.57
C TYR A 238 3.01 -0.93 15.46
N GLY A 239 3.28 -0.96 16.76
CA GLY A 239 2.60 -1.83 17.72
C GLY A 239 2.90 -3.30 17.46
N ILE A 240 4.18 -3.63 17.31
CA ILE A 240 4.66 -4.96 16.90
C ILE A 240 5.57 -5.64 17.94
N ALA A 241 5.64 -5.12 19.17
CA ALA A 241 6.54 -5.63 20.21
C ALA A 241 6.42 -7.15 20.44
N SER A 242 5.20 -7.68 20.52
CA SER A 242 4.96 -9.12 20.71
C SER A 242 5.21 -9.99 19.48
N LYS A 243 5.66 -9.40 18.37
CA LYS A 243 5.95 -10.08 17.10
C LYS A 243 7.39 -9.88 16.65
N VAL A 244 8.23 -9.23 17.46
CA VAL A 244 9.65 -9.07 17.15
C VAL A 244 10.29 -10.46 17.11
N GLY A 245 10.84 -10.81 15.95
CA GLY A 245 11.60 -12.05 15.76
C GLY A 245 13.09 -11.79 15.88
N TYR A 246 13.88 -12.54 15.11
CA TYR A 246 15.33 -12.44 15.05
C TYR A 246 15.87 -11.17 14.37
N PHE A 247 17.11 -10.80 14.73
CA PHE A 247 17.84 -9.72 14.09
C PHE A 247 19.02 -10.28 13.27
N MET A 248 19.02 -10.01 11.96
CA MET A 248 20.13 -10.38 11.07
C MET A 248 21.04 -9.17 10.86
N MET A 249 22.20 -9.17 11.53
CA MET A 249 23.07 -8.00 11.65
C MET A 249 24.54 -8.34 11.37
N ASP A 250 25.35 -7.32 11.14
CA ASP A 250 26.81 -7.50 11.01
C ASP A 250 27.45 -7.89 12.36
N ASN A 251 28.77 -8.09 12.32
CA ASN A 251 29.55 -8.53 13.49
C ASN A 251 30.21 -7.37 14.24
N ALA A 252 29.76 -6.13 14.03
CA ALA A 252 30.28 -4.99 14.76
C ALA A 252 29.89 -5.06 16.25
N SER A 253 30.80 -4.62 17.13
CA SER A 253 30.63 -4.72 18.59
C SER A 253 29.45 -3.90 19.11
N ASN A 254 29.18 -2.74 18.50
CA ASN A 254 28.04 -1.88 18.85
C ASN A 254 26.68 -2.53 18.58
N MET A 255 26.61 -3.58 17.74
CA MET A 255 25.40 -4.35 17.52
C MET A 255 25.01 -5.22 18.73
N ASN A 256 25.98 -5.65 19.52
CA ASN A 256 25.71 -6.39 20.77
C ASN A 256 24.98 -5.48 21.77
N THR A 257 25.56 -4.30 22.01
CA THR A 257 24.96 -3.28 22.89
C THR A 257 23.56 -2.86 22.41
N MET A 258 23.32 -2.83 21.10
CA MET A 258 22.00 -2.52 20.55
C MET A 258 20.96 -3.58 20.90
N ILE A 259 21.25 -4.88 20.70
CA ILE A 259 20.26 -5.92 20.96
C ILE A 259 20.01 -6.13 22.46
N ASP A 260 21.05 -5.98 23.29
CA ASP A 260 20.91 -5.98 24.75
C ASP A 260 19.94 -4.87 25.20
N LYS A 261 20.10 -3.68 24.63
CA LYS A 261 19.23 -2.55 24.95
C LYS A 261 17.80 -2.72 24.45
N VAL A 262 17.61 -3.33 23.27
CA VAL A 262 16.28 -3.66 22.75
C VAL A 262 15.58 -4.68 23.66
N SER A 263 16.30 -5.69 24.17
CA SER A 263 15.79 -6.65 25.15
C SER A 263 15.27 -5.95 26.40
N ASP A 264 16.10 -5.11 27.02
CA ASP A 264 15.74 -4.37 28.25
C ASP A 264 14.47 -3.52 28.05
N GLU A 265 14.35 -2.84 26.90
CA GLU A 265 13.21 -1.97 26.63
C GLU A 265 11.93 -2.75 26.26
N LEU A 266 12.05 -3.90 25.59
CA LEU A 266 10.91 -4.78 25.34
C LEU A 266 10.33 -5.35 26.63
N GLU A 267 11.19 -5.76 27.57
CA GLU A 267 10.74 -6.26 28.88
C GLU A 267 10.13 -5.12 29.70
N HIS A 268 10.81 -3.97 29.80
CA HIS A 268 10.36 -2.84 30.62
C HIS A 268 9.08 -2.17 30.11
N GLU A 269 8.92 -1.98 28.80
CA GLU A 269 7.76 -1.27 28.23
C GLU A 269 6.58 -2.17 27.86
N PHE A 270 6.85 -3.42 27.48
CA PHE A 270 5.84 -4.31 26.90
C PHE A 270 5.66 -5.64 27.63
N ASP A 271 6.44 -5.93 28.67
CA ASP A 271 6.43 -7.22 29.39
C ASP A 271 6.72 -8.40 28.44
N VAL A 272 7.61 -8.17 27.47
CA VAL A 272 8.07 -9.17 26.51
C VAL A 272 9.48 -9.58 26.86
N PHE A 273 9.64 -10.79 27.41
CA PHE A 273 10.95 -11.40 27.60
C PHE A 273 11.60 -11.70 26.25
N TYR A 274 12.83 -11.23 26.05
CA TYR A 274 13.52 -11.32 24.77
C TYR A 274 15.01 -11.58 24.99
N ASP A 275 15.45 -12.84 24.89
CA ASP A 275 16.87 -13.18 25.11
C ASP A 275 17.75 -12.69 23.94
N PRO A 276 18.72 -11.76 24.16
CA PRO A 276 19.56 -11.24 23.09
C PRO A 276 20.39 -12.30 22.38
N LEU A 277 20.91 -13.30 23.10
CA LEU A 277 21.89 -14.26 22.58
C LEU A 277 21.34 -15.11 21.40
N PRO A 278 20.24 -15.86 21.56
CA PRO A 278 19.68 -16.66 20.46
C PRO A 278 19.01 -15.80 19.38
N HIS A 279 18.64 -14.55 19.67
CA HIS A 279 17.97 -13.68 18.69
C HIS A 279 18.93 -12.85 17.83
N ARG A 280 20.22 -12.81 18.21
CA ARG A 280 21.27 -12.11 17.48
C ARG A 280 21.91 -12.98 16.40
N LEU A 281 21.42 -12.87 15.17
CA LEU A 281 21.95 -13.62 14.04
C LEU A 281 23.10 -12.88 13.34
N ARG A 282 23.97 -13.67 12.69
CA ARG A 282 25.21 -13.21 12.06
C ARG A 282 24.99 -13.14 10.55
N CYS A 283 25.19 -11.96 9.95
CA CYS A 283 25.06 -11.78 8.50
C CYS A 283 26.07 -12.67 7.76
N PHE A 284 25.57 -13.62 6.98
CA PHE A 284 26.40 -14.60 6.31
C PHE A 284 27.32 -13.98 5.25
N GLY A 285 26.84 -12.96 4.54
CA GLY A 285 27.64 -12.20 3.59
C GLY A 285 28.83 -11.49 4.23
N HIS A 286 28.63 -10.99 5.45
CA HIS A 286 29.70 -10.38 6.22
C HIS A 286 30.72 -11.43 6.68
N ILE A 287 30.27 -12.63 7.09
CA ILE A 287 31.17 -13.75 7.43
C ILE A 287 32.04 -14.14 6.22
N ILE A 288 31.44 -14.33 5.04
CA ILE A 288 32.18 -14.62 3.80
C ILE A 288 33.19 -13.51 3.52
N ASN A 289 32.76 -12.24 3.63
CA ASN A 289 33.66 -11.11 3.43
C ASN A 289 34.84 -11.15 4.41
N LEU A 290 34.63 -11.43 5.69
CA LEU A 290 35.71 -11.52 6.66
C LEU A 290 36.68 -12.66 6.34
N ALA A 291 36.18 -13.86 6.02
CA ALA A 291 37.03 -15.00 5.68
C ALA A 291 37.88 -14.72 4.42
N VAL A 292 37.28 -14.14 3.38
CA VAL A 292 38.02 -13.81 2.15
C VAL A 292 38.98 -12.64 2.35
N MET A 293 38.61 -11.64 3.14
CA MET A 293 39.50 -10.52 3.41
C MET A 293 40.67 -10.94 4.30
N GLU A 294 40.47 -11.87 5.22
CA GLU A 294 41.55 -12.51 5.98
C GLU A 294 42.50 -13.27 5.03
N PHE A 295 41.96 -14.01 4.06
CA PHE A 295 42.74 -14.65 3.00
C PHE A 295 43.56 -13.64 2.17
N LEU A 296 42.94 -12.55 1.69
CA LEU A 296 43.57 -11.60 0.78
C LEU A 296 44.55 -10.65 1.47
N ILE A 297 44.18 -10.16 2.66
CA ILE A 297 44.81 -9.00 3.30
C ILE A 297 45.19 -9.29 4.77
N GLY A 298 44.64 -10.29 5.44
CA GLY A 298 44.90 -10.52 6.87
C GLY A 298 44.72 -9.22 7.68
N ASN A 299 45.74 -8.83 8.46
CA ASN A 299 45.73 -7.54 9.18
C ASN A 299 45.87 -6.33 8.24
N ARG A 300 44.91 -5.40 8.35
CA ARG A 300 44.78 -4.20 7.52
C ARG A 300 45.89 -3.17 7.78
N PRO A 301 46.56 -2.62 6.76
CA PRO A 301 47.32 -1.38 6.91
C PRO A 301 46.37 -0.17 7.07
N PRO A 302 46.79 0.93 7.75
CA PRO A 302 45.95 2.11 7.92
C PRO A 302 45.46 2.67 6.57
N THR A 303 44.24 3.18 6.53
CA THR A 303 43.63 3.73 5.30
C THR A 303 44.34 4.99 4.81
N THR A 304 44.62 5.03 3.51
CA THR A 304 45.07 6.22 2.78
C THR A 304 44.02 7.36 2.88
N ASP A 305 44.51 8.58 3.07
CA ASP A 305 43.70 9.80 2.94
C ASP A 305 43.26 9.96 1.46
N PRO A 306 41.95 10.13 1.15
CA PRO A 306 41.45 10.33 -0.21
C PRO A 306 42.09 11.48 -0.99
N TYR A 307 42.73 12.43 -0.31
CA TYR A 307 43.33 13.63 -0.90
C TYR A 307 44.83 13.50 -1.21
N HIS A 308 45.48 12.42 -0.77
CA HIS A 308 46.91 12.19 -0.96
C HIS A 308 47.14 10.84 -1.66
N GLY A 309 48.09 10.77 -2.60
CA GLY A 309 48.48 9.50 -3.23
C GLY A 309 49.06 8.53 -2.19
N PRO A 310 49.08 7.22 -2.49
CA PRO A 310 49.69 6.25 -1.57
C PRO A 310 51.16 6.63 -1.32
N SER A 311 51.57 6.60 -0.06
CA SER A 311 52.96 6.80 0.34
C SER A 311 53.83 5.63 -0.14
N ASP A 312 55.13 5.88 -0.31
CA ASP A 312 56.08 4.83 -0.72
C ASP A 312 56.09 3.65 0.27
N GLU A 313 55.86 3.93 1.56
CA GLU A 313 55.72 2.91 2.61
C GLU A 313 54.48 2.02 2.40
N GLU A 314 53.33 2.60 2.02
CA GLU A 314 52.10 1.85 1.72
C GLU A 314 52.26 0.99 0.47
N VAL A 315 52.87 1.54 -0.59
CA VAL A 315 53.15 0.80 -1.83
C VAL A 315 54.04 -0.42 -1.54
N GLU A 316 55.07 -0.25 -0.70
CA GLU A 316 55.97 -1.34 -0.31
C GLU A 316 55.28 -2.38 0.61
N GLN A 317 54.40 -1.95 1.51
CA GLN A 317 53.58 -2.86 2.31
C GLN A 317 52.66 -3.72 1.44
N TRP A 318 52.04 -3.14 0.42
CA TRP A 318 51.25 -3.89 -0.55
C TRP A 318 52.12 -4.84 -1.37
N ARG A 319 53.28 -4.41 -1.82
CA ARG A 319 54.21 -5.25 -2.61
C ARG A 319 54.64 -6.52 -1.87
N LYS A 320 54.86 -6.43 -0.55
CA LYS A 320 55.18 -7.58 0.33
C LYS A 320 54.10 -8.66 0.36
N ARG A 321 52.88 -8.35 -0.08
CA ARG A 321 51.76 -9.31 -0.18
C ARG A 321 51.78 -10.12 -1.49
N GLY A 322 52.84 -9.99 -2.28
CA GLY A 322 53.05 -10.77 -3.50
C GLY A 322 52.17 -10.31 -4.66
N ALA A 323 51.74 -11.26 -5.49
CA ALA A 323 51.08 -10.99 -6.77
C ALA A 323 49.81 -10.13 -6.64
N ILE A 324 49.01 -10.35 -5.59
CA ILE A 324 47.77 -9.60 -5.36
C ILE A 324 48.03 -8.14 -4.96
N GLY A 325 49.07 -7.90 -4.17
CA GLY A 325 49.44 -6.55 -3.74
C GLY A 325 50.13 -5.74 -4.85
N LYS A 326 50.98 -6.38 -5.66
CA LYS A 326 51.49 -5.77 -6.91
C LYS A 326 50.35 -5.36 -7.84
N LEU A 327 49.34 -6.23 -7.99
CA LEU A 327 48.17 -5.91 -8.81
C LEU A 327 47.39 -4.71 -8.26
N HIS A 328 47.17 -4.64 -6.95
CA HIS A 328 46.57 -3.48 -6.30
C HIS A 328 47.34 -2.19 -6.61
N ASN A 329 48.67 -2.19 -6.43
CA ASN A 329 49.54 -1.04 -6.74
C ASN A 329 49.38 -0.57 -8.19
N ILE A 330 49.41 -1.50 -9.15
CA ILE A 330 49.20 -1.21 -10.58
C ILE A 330 47.84 -0.54 -10.82
N VAL A 331 46.77 -1.12 -10.29
CA VAL A 331 45.40 -0.65 -10.52
C VAL A 331 45.19 0.72 -9.87
N VAL A 332 45.67 0.92 -8.65
CA VAL A 332 45.64 2.23 -7.96
C VAL A 332 46.41 3.26 -8.77
N TYR A 333 47.64 2.96 -9.20
CA TYR A 333 48.46 3.89 -9.97
C TYR A 333 47.79 4.35 -11.27
N ILE A 334 47.25 3.41 -12.04
CA ILE A 334 46.59 3.68 -13.33
C ILE A 334 45.30 4.49 -13.13
N THR A 335 44.51 4.14 -12.11
CA THR A 335 43.20 4.78 -11.86
C THR A 335 43.30 6.11 -11.12
N TRP A 336 44.47 6.45 -10.56
CA TRP A 336 44.69 7.66 -9.78
C TRP A 336 44.51 8.97 -10.57
N THR A 337 44.98 9.01 -11.82
CA THR A 337 44.90 10.24 -12.63
C THR A 337 44.11 10.01 -13.94
N PRO A 338 43.32 10.99 -14.39
CA PRO A 338 42.62 10.90 -15.67
C PRO A 338 43.56 10.66 -16.87
N GLN A 339 44.78 11.18 -16.82
CA GLN A 339 45.79 11.03 -17.87
C GLN A 339 46.28 9.58 -17.97
N ARG A 340 46.64 8.95 -16.85
CA ARG A 340 47.06 7.54 -16.80
C ARG A 340 45.91 6.61 -17.20
N LEU A 341 44.71 6.88 -16.70
CA LEU A 341 43.51 6.13 -17.09
C LEU A 341 43.24 6.24 -18.59
N LYS A 342 43.38 7.43 -19.19
CA LYS A 342 43.22 7.64 -20.64
C LYS A 342 44.30 6.89 -21.43
N ALA A 343 45.56 6.93 -21.00
CA ALA A 343 46.65 6.21 -21.63
C ALA A 343 46.41 4.69 -21.62
N PHE A 344 46.01 4.14 -20.47
CA PHE A 344 45.64 2.72 -20.37
C PHE A 344 44.42 2.38 -21.24
N THR A 345 43.39 3.22 -21.23
CA THR A 345 42.15 3.02 -22.00
C THR A 345 42.42 2.99 -23.52
N ALA A 346 43.46 3.68 -23.99
CA ALA A 346 43.89 3.63 -25.39
C ALA A 346 44.50 2.28 -25.77
N LEU A 347 45.18 1.60 -24.84
CA LEU A 347 45.74 0.25 -25.06
C LEU A 347 44.66 -0.85 -25.11
N THR A 348 43.45 -0.54 -24.66
CA THR A 348 42.35 -1.51 -24.50
C THR A 348 41.13 -1.19 -25.37
N ASP A 349 41.23 -0.27 -26.33
CA ASP A 349 40.14 0.32 -27.13
C ASP A 349 38.89 0.67 -26.30
N GLY A 350 39.06 1.40 -25.19
CA GLY A 350 37.94 1.93 -24.42
C GLY A 350 37.61 1.19 -23.13
N LEU A 351 38.28 0.09 -22.79
CA LEU A 351 38.04 -0.64 -21.54
C LEU A 351 38.82 -0.06 -20.36
N ARG A 352 38.16 0.10 -19.21
CA ARG A 352 38.78 0.59 -17.96
C ARG A 352 39.11 -0.57 -17.01
N LEU A 353 40.10 -0.37 -16.14
CA LEU A 353 40.35 -1.28 -15.02
C LEU A 353 39.28 -1.15 -13.96
N ARG A 354 39.01 -2.25 -13.27
CA ARG A 354 38.13 -2.29 -12.09
C ARG A 354 39.00 -2.13 -10.86
N ARG A 355 38.70 -1.14 -10.03
CA ARG A 355 39.40 -0.89 -8.77
C ARG A 355 38.77 -1.74 -7.66
N ASP A 356 39.63 -2.34 -6.86
CA ASP A 356 39.27 -3.02 -5.63
C ASP A 356 38.79 -2.04 -4.55
N ASN A 357 38.15 -2.59 -3.52
CA ASN A 357 37.60 -1.89 -2.38
C ASN A 357 37.99 -2.67 -1.13
N ASP A 358 38.71 -1.99 -0.25
CA ASP A 358 39.25 -2.50 1.01
C ASP A 358 38.20 -3.03 1.99
N THR A 359 36.91 -2.79 1.75
CA THR A 359 35.80 -3.22 2.61
C THR A 359 34.92 -4.31 1.99
N ARG A 360 35.08 -4.61 0.69
CA ARG A 360 34.21 -5.54 -0.05
C ARG A 360 35.00 -6.47 -0.95
N TRP A 361 35.14 -7.72 -0.52
CA TRP A 361 35.92 -8.74 -1.21
C TRP A 361 35.50 -8.98 -2.68
N ASN A 362 34.21 -8.84 -3.01
CA ASN A 362 33.68 -8.99 -4.38
C ASN A 362 34.37 -8.08 -5.41
N SER A 363 34.87 -6.91 -4.97
CA SER A 363 35.61 -5.99 -5.84
C SER A 363 37.00 -6.55 -6.21
N TRP A 364 37.67 -7.23 -5.28
CA TRP A 364 38.94 -7.90 -5.49
C TRP A 364 38.78 -9.07 -6.47
N TYR A 365 37.77 -9.93 -6.24
CA TYR A 365 37.44 -11.02 -7.17
C TYR A 365 37.23 -10.51 -8.60
N ARG A 366 36.38 -9.48 -8.77
CA ARG A 366 36.11 -8.85 -10.08
C ARG A 366 37.33 -8.15 -10.68
N MET A 367 38.25 -7.64 -9.88
CA MET A 367 39.51 -7.05 -10.35
C MET A 367 40.40 -8.13 -10.93
N VAL A 368 40.62 -9.23 -10.21
CA VAL A 368 41.44 -10.36 -10.66
C VAL A 368 40.84 -11.00 -11.92
N GLU A 369 39.54 -11.31 -11.90
CA GLU A 369 38.79 -11.84 -13.05
C GLU A 369 38.96 -10.96 -14.30
N TRP A 370 38.89 -9.64 -14.13
CA TRP A 370 39.00 -8.69 -15.23
C TRP A 370 40.40 -8.62 -15.83
N VAL A 371 41.42 -8.64 -14.97
CA VAL A 371 42.82 -8.46 -15.39
C VAL A 371 43.37 -9.74 -16.03
N LEU A 372 42.85 -10.92 -15.67
CA LEU A 372 43.22 -12.19 -16.30
C LEU A 372 42.72 -12.33 -17.75
N ARG A 373 41.80 -11.47 -18.20
CA ARG A 373 41.33 -11.48 -19.60
C ARG A 373 42.50 -11.17 -20.54
N PRO A 374 42.71 -11.93 -21.64
CA PRO A 374 43.91 -11.83 -22.47
C PRO A 374 44.24 -10.40 -22.93
N ARG A 375 43.20 -9.65 -23.30
CA ARG A 375 43.31 -8.26 -23.74
C ARG A 375 43.77 -7.31 -22.64
N ILE A 376 43.21 -7.42 -21.43
CA ILE A 376 43.55 -6.55 -20.30
C ILE A 376 44.92 -6.92 -19.77
N ARG A 377 45.21 -8.22 -19.64
CA ARG A 377 46.54 -8.73 -19.27
C ARG A 377 47.63 -8.15 -20.17
N HIS A 378 47.44 -8.21 -21.49
CA HIS A 378 48.40 -7.66 -22.44
C HIS A 378 48.60 -6.14 -22.27
N ALA A 379 47.51 -5.39 -22.11
CA ALA A 379 47.58 -3.95 -21.88
C ALA A 379 48.28 -3.59 -20.55
N VAL A 380 48.04 -4.34 -19.47
CA VAL A 380 48.73 -4.15 -18.19
C VAL A 380 50.23 -4.41 -18.35
N THR A 381 50.63 -5.47 -19.04
CA THR A 381 52.04 -5.76 -19.32
C THR A 381 52.72 -4.64 -20.11
N ILE A 382 52.08 -4.13 -21.17
CA ILE A 382 52.61 -3.00 -21.95
C ILE A 382 52.73 -1.75 -21.09
N PHE A 383 51.67 -1.42 -20.33
CA PHE A 383 51.63 -0.20 -19.52
C PHE A 383 52.73 -0.21 -18.46
N CYS A 384 52.88 -1.30 -17.70
CA CYS A 384 53.92 -1.39 -16.68
C CYS A 384 55.33 -1.36 -17.29
N ALA A 385 55.54 -1.91 -18.49
CA ALA A 385 56.83 -1.83 -19.17
C ALA A 385 57.21 -0.41 -19.59
N GLN A 386 56.22 0.44 -19.89
CA GLN A 386 56.43 1.83 -20.32
C GLN A 386 56.52 2.83 -19.15
N GLU A 387 56.07 2.46 -17.96
CA GLU A 387 55.94 3.35 -16.82
C GLU A 387 57.05 3.10 -15.78
N PRO A 388 58.00 4.04 -15.59
CA PRO A 388 59.12 3.85 -14.66
C PRO A 388 58.67 3.63 -13.21
N ALA A 389 57.58 4.26 -12.79
CA ALA A 389 57.07 4.16 -11.42
C ALA A 389 56.49 2.78 -11.06
N LEU A 390 56.26 1.90 -12.03
CA LEU A 390 55.68 0.56 -11.82
C LEU A 390 56.68 -0.59 -12.03
N GLN A 391 57.97 -0.29 -12.25
CA GLN A 391 58.98 -1.31 -12.58
C GLN A 391 59.12 -2.38 -11.48
N GLU A 392 58.99 -2.00 -10.21
CA GLU A 392 59.04 -2.92 -9.07
C GLU A 392 57.77 -3.75 -8.88
N ASP A 393 56.64 -3.31 -9.46
CA ASP A 393 55.34 -3.97 -9.37
C ASP A 393 54.99 -4.79 -10.62
N VAL A 394 55.89 -4.91 -11.60
CA VAL A 394 55.68 -5.70 -12.82
C VAL A 394 55.34 -7.16 -12.45
N LEU A 395 54.20 -7.64 -12.97
CA LEU A 395 53.71 -8.99 -12.75
C LEU A 395 54.47 -10.01 -13.61
N THR A 396 55.21 -10.90 -12.96
CA THR A 396 55.95 -12.01 -13.59
C THR A 396 55.02 -13.13 -14.03
N SER A 397 55.51 -14.08 -14.84
CA SER A 397 54.74 -15.29 -15.21
C SER A 397 54.26 -16.08 -14.00
N SER A 398 55.07 -16.10 -12.92
CA SER A 398 54.67 -16.70 -11.65
C SER A 398 53.54 -15.92 -10.99
N ASP A 399 53.63 -14.58 -10.94
CA ASP A 399 52.58 -13.73 -10.36
C ASP A 399 51.25 -13.93 -11.09
N TRP A 400 51.27 -14.03 -12.42
CA TRP A 400 50.07 -14.32 -13.22
C TRP A 400 49.46 -15.68 -12.92
N ALA A 401 50.28 -16.70 -12.67
CA ALA A 401 49.80 -18.03 -12.28
C ALA A 401 49.19 -17.98 -10.86
N THR A 402 49.83 -17.30 -9.92
CA THR A 402 49.30 -17.07 -8.56
C THR A 402 47.96 -16.33 -8.59
N LEU A 403 47.81 -15.29 -9.43
CA LEU A 403 46.54 -14.59 -9.60
C LEU A 403 45.43 -15.48 -10.17
N ALA A 404 45.76 -16.38 -11.09
CA ALA A 404 44.81 -17.36 -11.63
C ALA A 404 44.38 -18.38 -10.57
N GLU A 405 45.31 -18.83 -9.72
CA GLU A 405 45.01 -19.73 -8.59
C GLU A 405 44.15 -19.05 -7.53
N ILE A 406 44.46 -17.79 -7.19
CA ILE A 406 43.62 -16.95 -6.31
C ILE A 406 42.21 -16.82 -6.88
N HIS A 407 42.08 -16.54 -8.18
CA HIS A 407 40.76 -16.44 -8.83
C HIS A 407 39.97 -17.75 -8.71
N GLY A 408 40.59 -18.89 -9.00
CA GLY A 408 39.95 -20.20 -8.88
C GLY A 408 39.57 -20.55 -7.45
N PHE A 409 40.38 -20.15 -6.46
CA PHE A 409 40.04 -20.33 -5.05
C PHE A 409 38.84 -19.48 -4.62
N LEU A 410 38.73 -18.24 -5.11
CA LEU A 410 37.66 -17.32 -4.72
C LEU A 410 36.32 -17.57 -5.44
N GLU A 411 36.32 -18.31 -6.54
CA GLU A 411 35.11 -18.56 -7.35
C GLU A 411 34.00 -19.28 -6.54
N PRO A 412 34.26 -20.35 -5.78
CA PRO A 412 33.25 -20.94 -4.88
C PRO A 412 32.67 -19.99 -3.83
N PHE A 413 33.46 -19.05 -3.32
CA PHE A 413 32.95 -18.00 -2.42
C PHE A 413 32.01 -17.04 -3.14
N HIS A 414 32.25 -16.80 -4.43
CA HIS A 414 31.43 -15.92 -5.26
C HIS A 414 30.09 -16.58 -5.56
N ASP A 415 30.13 -17.84 -5.96
CA ASP A 415 28.94 -18.67 -6.19
C ASP A 415 28.10 -18.81 -4.91
N ALA A 416 28.75 -19.08 -3.77
CA ALA A 416 28.10 -19.14 -2.46
C ALA A 416 27.42 -17.81 -2.08
N THR A 417 28.05 -16.68 -2.36
CA THR A 417 27.47 -15.35 -2.10
C THR A 417 26.25 -15.10 -2.98
N ILE A 418 26.34 -15.40 -4.29
CA ILE A 418 25.23 -15.26 -5.24
C ILE A 418 24.05 -16.16 -4.86
N ALA A 419 24.33 -17.39 -4.41
CA ALA A 419 23.31 -18.36 -4.03
C ALA A 419 22.55 -18.01 -2.73
N ASN A 420 23.04 -17.04 -1.96
CA ASN A 420 22.45 -16.65 -0.67
C ASN A 420 22.02 -15.17 -0.60
N GLU A 421 22.24 -14.36 -1.66
CA GLU A 421 21.88 -12.93 -1.67
C GLU A 421 20.45 -12.64 -2.20
N GLY A 422 19.68 -13.67 -2.51
CA GLY A 422 18.33 -13.61 -3.05
C GLY A 422 17.27 -13.23 -2.02
N MET A 423 16.21 -12.56 -2.49
CA MET A 423 15.10 -12.08 -1.65
C MET A 423 14.26 -13.23 -1.04
N ARG A 424 14.40 -14.45 -1.56
CA ARG A 424 13.67 -15.66 -1.11
C ARG A 424 14.58 -16.69 -0.45
N ASP A 425 15.86 -16.37 -0.30
CA ASP A 425 16.80 -17.27 0.35
C ASP A 425 16.54 -17.26 1.85
N SER A 426 16.80 -18.42 2.46
CA SER A 426 16.47 -18.69 3.85
C SER A 426 17.73 -19.05 4.62
N ILE A 427 17.72 -18.79 5.93
CA ILE A 427 18.79 -19.18 6.84
C ILE A 427 19.10 -20.69 6.82
N CYS A 428 18.20 -21.55 6.30
CA CYS A 428 18.47 -22.98 6.12
C CYS A 428 19.65 -23.28 5.17
N ASN A 429 20.05 -22.32 4.33
CA ASN A 429 21.17 -22.47 3.41
C ASN A 429 22.53 -22.18 4.07
N VAL A 430 22.56 -21.55 5.25
CA VAL A 430 23.80 -21.07 5.88
C VAL A 430 24.72 -22.25 6.25
N LEU A 431 24.24 -23.22 7.04
CA LEU A 431 25.05 -24.35 7.46
C LEU A 431 25.59 -25.16 6.25
N PRO A 432 24.74 -25.56 5.28
CA PRO A 432 25.24 -26.25 4.08
C PRO A 432 26.27 -25.46 3.28
N THR A 433 26.10 -24.14 3.20
CA THR A 433 27.05 -23.30 2.47
C THR A 433 28.37 -23.15 3.24
N MET A 434 28.34 -23.03 4.57
CA MET A 434 29.55 -23.02 5.38
C MET A 434 30.32 -24.33 5.27
N ASP A 435 29.61 -25.47 5.34
CA ASP A 435 30.22 -26.79 5.15
C ASP A 435 30.86 -26.88 3.76
N TYR A 436 30.16 -26.49 2.69
CA TYR A 436 30.71 -26.44 1.33
C TYR A 436 32.00 -25.61 1.24
N LEU A 437 32.01 -24.41 1.82
CA LEU A 437 33.18 -23.52 1.80
C LEU A 437 34.35 -24.08 2.61
N LEU A 438 34.11 -24.66 3.79
CA LEU A 438 35.17 -25.30 4.59
C LEU A 438 35.80 -26.47 3.84
N HIS A 439 34.99 -27.35 3.22
CA HIS A 439 35.49 -28.45 2.40
C HIS A 439 36.29 -27.95 1.19
N HIS A 440 35.83 -26.87 0.54
CA HIS A 440 36.56 -26.25 -0.56
C HIS A 440 37.93 -25.73 -0.12
N ILE A 441 38.00 -25.03 1.02
CA ILE A 441 39.28 -24.51 1.54
C ILE A 441 40.25 -25.66 1.85
N GLU A 442 39.77 -26.74 2.49
CA GLU A 442 40.60 -27.91 2.80
C GLU A 442 41.11 -28.62 1.55
N ALA A 443 40.26 -28.75 0.52
CA ALA A 443 40.65 -29.33 -0.76
C ALA A 443 41.67 -28.46 -1.50
N ALA A 444 41.44 -27.14 -1.55
CA ALA A 444 42.34 -26.18 -2.18
C ALA A 444 43.72 -26.14 -1.48
N LYS A 445 43.74 -26.18 -0.14
CA LYS A 445 44.96 -26.25 0.66
C LYS A 445 45.79 -27.50 0.37
N LYS A 446 45.14 -28.65 0.10
CA LYS A 446 45.83 -29.89 -0.28
C LYS A 446 46.33 -29.88 -1.74
N ALA A 447 45.64 -29.16 -2.62
CA ALA A 447 45.94 -29.09 -4.04
C ALA A 447 47.03 -28.07 -4.39
N THR A 448 47.15 -26.98 -3.62
CA THR A 448 48.14 -25.93 -3.89
C THR A 448 49.56 -26.40 -3.64
N SER A 449 50.47 -26.05 -4.55
CA SER A 449 51.91 -26.25 -4.38
C SER A 449 52.63 -25.03 -3.78
N LEU A 450 51.89 -23.94 -3.52
CA LEU A 450 52.42 -22.67 -3.03
C LEU A 450 52.20 -22.55 -1.51
N PRO A 451 53.27 -22.64 -0.68
CA PRO A 451 53.13 -22.64 0.79
C PRO A 451 52.50 -21.35 1.35
N GLN A 452 52.73 -20.22 0.68
CA GLN A 452 52.15 -18.92 1.06
C GLN A 452 50.62 -18.92 0.89
N LEU A 453 50.12 -19.45 -0.25
CA LEU A 453 48.67 -19.56 -0.47
C LEU A 453 48.03 -20.55 0.50
N ALA A 454 48.68 -21.68 0.80
CA ALA A 454 48.20 -22.63 1.80
C ALA A 454 48.03 -21.98 3.19
N THR A 455 48.95 -21.08 3.57
CA THR A 455 48.88 -20.34 4.84
C THR A 455 47.73 -19.32 4.83
N MET A 456 47.53 -18.62 3.70
CA MET A 456 46.41 -17.69 3.54
C MET A 456 45.06 -18.43 3.58
N MET A 457 44.97 -19.60 2.94
CA MET A 457 43.78 -20.46 2.96
C MET A 457 43.46 -20.92 4.39
N GLU A 458 44.48 -21.26 5.19
CA GLU A 458 44.30 -21.62 6.60
C GLU A 458 43.74 -20.46 7.42
N ALA A 459 44.19 -19.23 7.18
CA ALA A 459 43.64 -18.06 7.84
C ALA A 459 42.15 -17.84 7.49
N ALA A 460 41.78 -18.07 6.23
CA ALA A 460 40.39 -18.07 5.77
C ALA A 460 39.55 -19.14 6.48
N TRP A 461 40.09 -20.37 6.57
CA TRP A 461 39.45 -21.50 7.24
C TRP A 461 39.21 -21.18 8.72
N ALA A 462 40.24 -20.73 9.43
CA ALA A 462 40.16 -20.39 10.85
C ALA A 462 39.09 -19.31 11.09
N LYS A 463 39.08 -18.26 10.25
CA LYS A 463 38.07 -17.21 10.33
C LYS A 463 36.65 -17.74 10.12
N LEU A 464 36.46 -18.63 9.15
CA LEU A 464 35.15 -19.22 8.86
C LEU A 464 34.71 -20.18 9.97
N ALA A 465 35.64 -20.94 10.54
CA ALA A 465 35.41 -21.86 11.66
C ALA A 465 34.99 -21.11 12.94
N ASP A 466 35.65 -19.98 13.27
CA ASP A 466 35.25 -19.12 14.41
C ASP A 466 33.76 -18.76 14.32
N TYR A 467 33.29 -18.40 13.12
CA TYR A 467 31.88 -18.06 12.90
C TYR A 467 30.95 -19.26 12.81
N TYR A 468 31.46 -20.43 12.47
CA TYR A 468 30.70 -21.67 12.48
C TYR A 468 30.28 -22.01 13.91
N GLU A 469 31.20 -21.88 14.87
CA GLU A 469 30.92 -22.09 16.29
C GLU A 469 29.83 -21.14 16.80
N LEU A 470 29.87 -19.87 16.39
CA LEU A 470 28.84 -18.87 16.75
C LEU A 470 27.44 -19.20 16.20
N THR A 471 27.30 -20.10 15.22
CA THR A 471 25.98 -20.58 14.82
C THR A 471 25.32 -21.44 15.90
N GLU A 472 26.10 -22.04 16.80
CA GLU A 472 25.56 -22.77 17.94
C GLU A 472 24.80 -21.82 18.87
N ASP A 473 25.18 -20.55 19.02
CA ASP A 473 24.52 -19.58 19.92
C ASP A 473 23.01 -19.48 19.68
N SER A 474 22.56 -19.71 18.45
CA SER A 474 21.14 -19.69 18.09
C SER A 474 20.65 -21.03 17.51
N PRO A 475 19.64 -21.67 18.12
CA PRO A 475 19.11 -22.94 17.63
C PRO A 475 18.43 -22.85 16.24
N VAL A 476 18.17 -21.64 15.73
CA VAL A 476 17.47 -21.47 14.46
C VAL A 476 18.28 -21.90 13.25
N TYR A 477 19.62 -21.84 13.30
CA TYR A 477 20.46 -22.35 12.22
C TYR A 477 20.22 -23.86 12.04
N SER A 478 20.22 -24.61 13.15
CA SER A 478 19.93 -26.04 13.10
C SER A 478 18.46 -26.32 12.78
N ALA A 479 17.53 -25.59 13.41
CA ALA A 479 16.11 -25.76 13.18
C ALA A 479 15.71 -25.52 11.72
N ALA A 480 16.28 -24.49 11.07
CA ALA A 480 15.98 -24.18 9.67
C ALA A 480 16.38 -25.32 8.72
N THR A 481 17.56 -25.91 8.93
CA THR A 481 18.00 -27.09 8.17
C THR A 481 17.09 -28.29 8.41
N VAL A 482 16.65 -28.51 9.64
CA VAL A 482 15.74 -29.61 9.99
C VAL A 482 14.36 -29.42 9.37
N LEU A 483 13.84 -28.19 9.41
CA LEU A 483 12.55 -27.80 8.85
C LEU A 483 12.58 -27.74 7.32
N ASN A 484 13.75 -27.84 6.68
CA ASN A 484 13.84 -28.06 5.24
C ASN A 484 13.58 -29.54 4.92
N PRO A 485 12.47 -29.88 4.22
CA PRO A 485 12.12 -31.26 3.90
C PRO A 485 13.17 -31.99 3.07
N SER A 486 14.01 -31.28 2.31
CA SER A 486 15.09 -31.83 1.48
C SER A 486 16.34 -32.19 2.28
N LEU A 487 16.47 -31.71 3.52
CA LEU A 487 17.67 -31.88 4.35
C LEU A 487 17.37 -32.69 5.61
N LYS A 488 16.53 -32.14 6.51
CA LYS A 488 16.20 -32.73 7.82
C LYS A 488 17.45 -33.04 8.66
N TRP A 489 17.28 -33.86 9.71
CA TRP A 489 18.40 -34.41 10.48
C TRP A 489 19.34 -35.27 9.65
N ALA A 490 18.84 -35.91 8.58
CA ALA A 490 19.63 -36.76 7.69
C ALA A 490 20.84 -36.02 7.08
N TYR A 491 20.71 -34.73 6.80
CA TYR A 491 21.84 -33.90 6.37
C TYR A 491 22.91 -33.80 7.47
N MET A 492 22.55 -33.36 8.67
CA MET A 492 23.50 -33.14 9.77
C MET A 492 24.12 -34.44 10.27
N GLU A 493 23.34 -35.52 10.39
CA GLU A 493 23.84 -36.83 10.80
C GLU A 493 24.87 -37.40 9.83
N LYS A 494 24.76 -37.04 8.54
CA LYS A 494 25.74 -37.41 7.51
C LYS A 494 26.95 -36.47 7.51
N THR A 495 26.74 -35.16 7.59
CA THR A 495 27.83 -34.18 7.53
C THR A 495 28.69 -34.18 8.79
N TRP A 496 28.09 -34.49 9.95
CA TRP A 496 28.74 -34.54 11.26
C TRP A 496 28.84 -35.98 11.79
N GLU A 497 29.05 -36.95 10.90
CA GLU A 497 29.14 -38.37 11.26
C GLU A 497 30.26 -38.67 12.29
N ASP A 498 31.32 -37.86 12.29
CA ASP A 498 32.45 -37.90 13.20
C ASP A 498 32.25 -37.08 14.49
N LYS A 499 31.15 -36.30 14.58
CA LYS A 499 30.86 -35.34 15.67
C LYS A 499 29.45 -35.56 16.23
N THR A 500 29.17 -36.77 16.70
CA THR A 500 27.86 -37.15 17.26
C THR A 500 27.38 -36.24 18.39
N GLU A 501 28.29 -35.76 19.25
CA GLU A 501 27.96 -34.82 20.33
C GLU A 501 27.35 -33.51 19.81
N TRP A 502 27.75 -33.04 18.62
CA TRP A 502 27.22 -31.81 18.02
C TRP A 502 25.77 -32.00 17.58
N VAL A 503 25.47 -33.16 16.97
CA VAL A 503 24.12 -33.55 16.58
C VAL A 503 23.20 -33.64 17.80
N ASP A 504 23.68 -34.23 18.90
CA ASP A 504 22.89 -34.39 20.12
C ASP A 504 22.59 -33.04 20.79
N ARG A 505 23.58 -32.14 20.88
CA ARG A 505 23.35 -30.77 21.37
C ARG A 505 22.37 -30.01 20.50
N ALA A 506 22.51 -30.09 19.16
CA ALA A 506 21.58 -29.45 18.23
C ALA A 506 20.15 -29.98 18.40
N LYS A 507 19.97 -31.31 18.48
CA LYS A 507 18.66 -31.95 18.75
C LYS A 507 18.05 -31.48 20.05
N ALA A 508 18.84 -31.38 21.12
CA ALA A 508 18.37 -30.90 22.42
C ALA A 508 17.86 -29.46 22.34
N ARG A 509 18.62 -28.55 21.71
CA ARG A 509 18.26 -27.12 21.59
C ARG A 509 17.10 -26.86 20.64
N VAL A 510 17.04 -27.54 19.48
CA VAL A 510 15.87 -27.45 18.57
C VAL A 510 14.62 -28.01 19.26
N GLY A 511 14.75 -29.12 19.99
CA GLY A 511 13.65 -29.68 20.78
C GLY A 511 13.20 -28.75 21.91
N GLN A 512 14.12 -28.02 22.55
CA GLN A 512 13.80 -27.01 23.55
C GLN A 512 13.02 -25.85 22.91
N LEU A 513 13.51 -25.30 21.79
CA LEU A 513 12.82 -24.25 21.04
C LEU A 513 11.40 -24.65 20.65
N TRP A 514 11.22 -25.88 20.15
CA TRP A 514 9.90 -26.44 19.86
C TRP A 514 9.01 -26.44 21.12
N ARG A 515 9.48 -27.02 22.23
CA ARG A 515 8.69 -27.19 23.45
C ARG A 515 8.29 -25.86 24.11
N GLU A 516 9.19 -24.88 24.13
CA GLU A 516 8.99 -23.63 24.86
C GLU A 516 8.23 -22.58 24.05
N THR A 517 8.40 -22.56 22.72
CA THR A 517 7.88 -21.47 21.88
C THR A 517 6.68 -21.88 21.02
N TYR A 518 6.64 -23.11 20.50
CA TYR A 518 5.68 -23.49 19.45
C TYR A 518 4.75 -24.66 19.82
N LYS A 519 5.20 -25.55 20.71
CA LYS A 519 4.42 -26.70 21.19
C LYS A 519 3.31 -26.22 22.12
N SER A 520 2.13 -25.98 21.56
CA SER A 520 0.95 -25.57 22.32
C SER A 520 0.55 -26.62 23.38
N THR A 521 0.71 -26.30 24.68
CA THR A 521 0.20 -27.11 25.81
C THR A 521 -1.32 -26.97 26.02
N GLU A 522 -2.00 -26.11 25.26
CA GLU A 522 -3.44 -25.85 25.39
C GLU A 522 -4.32 -26.55 24.32
N SER A 523 -3.70 -27.29 23.39
CA SER A 523 -4.45 -28.00 22.33
C SER A 523 -5.25 -29.20 22.86
N THR A 524 -4.87 -29.76 24.01
CA THR A 524 -5.58 -30.91 24.61
C THR A 524 -6.80 -30.51 25.45
N ALA A 525 -6.89 -29.26 25.93
CA ALA A 525 -8.04 -28.79 26.71
C ALA A 525 -9.18 -28.21 25.84
N CYS A 526 -8.86 -27.63 24.68
CA CYS A 526 -9.89 -27.09 23.77
C CYS A 526 -10.58 -28.21 22.95
N CYS A 527 -9.87 -29.28 22.63
CA CYS A 527 -10.42 -30.42 21.88
C CYS A 527 -11.24 -31.41 22.74
N SER A 528 -11.02 -31.45 24.06
CA SER A 528 -11.78 -32.28 24.99
C SER A 528 -13.04 -31.58 25.54
N ALA A 529 -13.02 -30.25 25.71
CA ALA A 529 -14.19 -29.47 26.12
C ALA A 529 -15.22 -29.24 24.99
N LEU A 530 -14.88 -29.51 23.73
CA LEU A 530 -15.80 -29.47 22.58
C LEU A 530 -16.46 -30.83 22.25
N ARG A 531 -16.19 -31.88 23.05
CA ARG A 531 -16.79 -33.22 22.86
C ARG A 531 -18.02 -33.50 23.73
N SER A 532 -18.53 -32.54 24.49
CA SER A 532 -19.83 -32.69 25.15
C SER A 532 -20.68 -31.43 24.99
N GLU A 533 -21.91 -31.64 24.50
CA GLU A 533 -23.04 -30.69 24.39
C GLU A 533 -23.14 -29.80 23.13
N SER A 534 -23.62 -30.37 22.03
CA SER A 534 -25.07 -30.39 21.74
C SER A 534 -25.32 -30.77 20.27
N THR A 535 -25.39 -32.08 20.05
CA THR A 535 -26.26 -32.67 19.04
C THR A 535 -27.67 -32.14 19.29
N GLN A 536 -28.19 -31.29 18.40
CA GLN A 536 -29.62 -31.23 18.19
C GLN A 536 -29.99 -32.37 17.24
N GLU A 537 -30.85 -33.26 17.71
CA GLU A 537 -31.42 -34.36 16.95
C GLU A 537 -32.06 -33.86 15.64
N PRO A 538 -31.76 -34.48 14.49
CA PRO A 538 -32.68 -34.49 13.36
C PRO A 538 -33.78 -35.52 13.64
N THR A 539 -35.00 -35.22 13.20
CA THR A 539 -36.09 -36.19 13.07
C THR A 539 -35.59 -37.55 12.53
N PRO A 540 -36.10 -38.69 13.04
CA PRO A 540 -35.38 -39.96 13.05
C PRO A 540 -35.25 -40.54 11.65
N LYS A 541 -34.05 -40.43 11.07
CA LYS A 541 -33.57 -41.36 10.04
C LYS A 541 -32.46 -42.18 10.66
N ARG A 542 -32.58 -43.52 10.59
CA ARG A 542 -31.61 -44.50 11.09
C ARG A 542 -30.17 -44.03 10.82
N PRO A 543 -29.31 -43.89 11.85
CA PRO A 543 -27.90 -43.58 11.65
C PRO A 543 -27.25 -44.66 10.79
N ASN A 544 -26.51 -44.25 9.75
CA ASN A 544 -25.78 -45.17 8.90
C ASN A 544 -24.54 -45.71 9.66
N GLY A 545 -24.63 -46.94 10.15
CA GLY A 545 -23.56 -47.60 10.90
C GLY A 545 -22.21 -47.67 10.18
N TYR A 546 -22.20 -47.66 8.84
CA TYR A 546 -20.96 -47.63 8.04
C TYR A 546 -20.21 -46.29 8.16
N LYS A 547 -20.92 -45.16 8.23
CA LYS A 547 -20.27 -43.84 8.38
C LYS A 547 -19.67 -43.67 9.79
N MET A 548 -20.33 -44.20 10.81
CA MET A 548 -19.82 -44.20 12.18
C MET A 548 -18.59 -45.09 12.28
N TRP A 549 -18.68 -46.34 11.80
CA TRP A 549 -17.54 -47.25 11.78
C TRP A 549 -16.36 -46.68 10.96
N MET A 550 -16.58 -46.10 9.77
CA MET A 550 -15.51 -45.45 8.99
C MET A 550 -14.89 -44.24 9.69
N SER A 551 -15.66 -43.47 10.47
CA SER A 551 -15.14 -42.37 11.26
C SER A 551 -14.30 -42.87 12.44
N GLU A 552 -14.73 -43.95 13.09
CA GLU A 552 -13.96 -44.64 14.14
C GLU A 552 -12.67 -45.21 13.55
N GLN A 553 -12.72 -45.94 12.43
CA GLN A 553 -11.52 -46.47 11.78
C GLN A 553 -10.53 -45.36 11.38
N LYS A 554 -11.00 -44.23 10.84
CA LYS A 554 -10.13 -43.09 10.50
C LYS A 554 -9.49 -42.43 11.72
N ALA A 555 -10.20 -42.38 12.85
CA ALA A 555 -9.67 -41.86 14.10
C ALA A 555 -8.65 -42.82 14.76
N THR A 556 -8.81 -44.13 14.59
CA THR A 556 -7.83 -45.13 15.07
C THR A 556 -6.57 -45.18 14.19
N ILE A 557 -6.64 -44.72 12.93
CA ILE A 557 -5.50 -44.66 11.99
C ILE A 557 -4.66 -43.38 12.16
N PHE A 558 -5.25 -42.27 12.63
CA PHE A 558 -4.57 -41.00 12.88
C PHE A 558 -4.56 -40.70 14.40
N ASN A 559 -3.45 -41.00 15.09
CA ASN A 559 -3.25 -40.57 16.46
C ASN A 559 -3.03 -39.04 16.50
N MET A 560 -4.00 -38.30 17.03
CA MET A 560 -3.88 -36.84 17.25
C MET A 560 -2.97 -36.46 18.43
N ASP A 561 -2.48 -37.45 19.18
CA ASP A 561 -1.63 -37.27 20.37
C ASP A 561 -0.12 -37.40 20.06
N ASP A 562 0.26 -37.73 18.82
CA ASP A 562 1.66 -37.81 18.43
C ASP A 562 2.24 -36.39 18.29
N ASP A 563 3.44 -36.17 18.85
CA ASP A 563 4.14 -34.89 18.75
C ASP A 563 4.46 -34.55 17.29
N GLU A 564 3.92 -33.43 16.78
CA GLU A 564 4.06 -33.02 15.37
C GLU A 564 5.51 -33.00 14.89
N TYR A 565 6.42 -32.53 15.75
CA TYR A 565 7.85 -32.44 15.44
C TYR A 565 8.48 -33.82 15.36
N GLU A 566 8.16 -34.74 16.28
CA GLU A 566 8.63 -36.13 16.21
C GLU A 566 8.12 -36.85 14.96
N VAL A 567 6.84 -36.68 14.62
CA VAL A 567 6.24 -37.26 13.41
C VAL A 567 6.97 -36.76 12.17
N TYR A 568 7.12 -35.45 12.03
CA TYR A 568 7.85 -34.86 10.92
C TYR A 568 9.29 -35.36 10.84
N CYS A 569 10.00 -35.47 11.97
CA CYS A 569 11.39 -35.96 11.98
C CYS A 569 11.53 -37.42 11.55
N ARG A 570 10.54 -38.28 11.81
CA ARG A 570 10.55 -39.70 11.39
C ARG A 570 10.20 -39.89 9.91
N GLU A 571 9.52 -38.93 9.30
CA GLU A 571 9.16 -39.01 7.89
C GLU A 571 10.41 -38.93 6.98
N PRO A 572 10.38 -39.58 5.81
CA PRO A 572 11.48 -39.52 4.87
C PRO A 572 11.74 -38.09 4.38
N VAL A 573 12.95 -37.88 3.85
CA VAL A 573 13.36 -36.66 3.14
C VAL A 573 12.55 -36.52 1.85
N ILE A 574 12.10 -35.30 1.56
CA ILE A 574 11.30 -34.95 0.37
C ILE A 574 12.00 -33.81 -0.34
N MET A 575 12.33 -34.01 -1.62
CA MET A 575 12.95 -32.96 -2.43
C MET A 575 11.95 -31.84 -2.75
N VAL A 576 12.23 -30.66 -2.21
CA VAL A 576 11.49 -29.42 -2.46
C VAL A 576 12.42 -28.31 -2.95
N SER A 577 11.93 -27.46 -3.84
CA SER A 577 12.68 -26.31 -4.36
C SER A 577 12.61 -25.08 -3.46
N ASP A 578 11.51 -24.91 -2.73
CA ASP A 578 11.29 -23.78 -1.81
C ASP A 578 10.63 -24.31 -0.53
N PRO A 579 11.42 -24.52 0.55
CA PRO A 579 10.92 -25.05 1.81
C PRO A 579 9.83 -24.18 2.44
N LEU A 580 9.98 -22.86 2.42
CA LEU A 580 9.00 -21.95 3.01
C LEU A 580 7.67 -22.04 2.27
N LYS A 581 7.71 -22.06 0.93
CA LYS A 581 6.51 -22.24 0.11
C LYS A 581 5.81 -23.57 0.39
N TRP A 582 6.57 -24.66 0.59
CA TRP A 582 6.02 -25.96 0.95
C TRP A 582 5.25 -25.90 2.29
N TRP A 583 5.82 -25.24 3.30
CA TRP A 583 5.15 -25.04 4.59
C TRP A 583 3.94 -24.12 4.54
N LEU A 584 3.89 -23.19 3.58
CA LEU A 584 2.73 -22.31 3.37
C LEU A 584 1.53 -23.03 2.73
N GLU A 585 1.73 -24.21 2.14
CA GLU A 585 0.65 -24.98 1.53
C GLU A 585 -0.40 -25.39 2.56
N SER A 586 -1.69 -25.24 2.20
CA SER A 586 -2.80 -25.56 3.11
C SER A 586 -2.85 -27.03 3.52
N ALA A 587 -2.19 -27.94 2.79
CA ALA A 587 -2.06 -29.35 3.17
C ALA A 587 -1.12 -29.51 4.37
N GLN A 588 0.06 -28.90 4.33
CA GLN A 588 1.04 -28.98 5.43
C GLN A 588 0.55 -28.24 6.67
N ARG A 589 -0.03 -27.05 6.51
CA ARG A 589 -0.62 -26.30 7.64
C ARG A 589 -1.78 -27.03 8.32
N ARG A 590 -2.49 -27.91 7.60
CA ARG A 590 -3.55 -28.76 8.18
C ARG A 590 -2.99 -30.00 8.88
N ARG A 591 -1.88 -30.55 8.38
CA ARG A 591 -1.22 -31.73 8.95
C ARG A 591 -0.39 -31.39 10.19
N PHE A 592 0.27 -30.24 10.16
CA PHE A 592 1.25 -29.76 11.13
C PHE A 592 0.91 -28.34 11.58
N PRO A 593 -0.21 -28.13 12.31
CA PRO A 593 -0.72 -26.80 12.60
C PRO A 593 0.23 -25.95 13.45
N ASN A 594 0.97 -26.53 14.40
CA ASN A 594 1.92 -25.79 15.23
C ASN A 594 3.32 -25.80 14.61
N LEU A 595 3.76 -26.94 14.06
CA LEU A 595 5.09 -27.05 13.45
C LEU A 595 5.21 -26.21 12.18
N SER A 596 4.12 -26.02 11.43
CA SER A 596 4.12 -25.08 10.29
C SER A 596 4.31 -23.63 10.72
N LEU A 597 3.90 -23.22 11.92
CA LEU A 597 4.19 -21.87 12.44
C LEU A 597 5.69 -21.72 12.72
N MET A 598 6.31 -22.71 13.37
CA MET A 598 7.76 -22.76 13.60
C MET A 598 8.53 -22.69 12.28
N ALA A 599 8.11 -23.46 11.29
CA ALA A 599 8.74 -23.46 9.97
C ALA A 599 8.57 -22.13 9.24
N ILE A 600 7.38 -21.54 9.27
CA ILE A 600 7.11 -20.25 8.61
C ILE A 600 7.91 -19.13 9.26
N ASP A 601 8.03 -19.11 10.60
CA ASP A 601 8.86 -18.16 11.33
C ASP A 601 10.32 -18.31 10.91
N ILE A 602 10.90 -19.48 11.14
CA ILE A 602 12.34 -19.70 11.00
C ILE A 602 12.79 -19.60 9.53
N LEU A 603 12.02 -20.19 8.60
CA LEU A 603 12.41 -20.18 7.18
C LEU A 603 12.22 -18.82 6.51
N SER A 604 11.52 -17.88 7.16
CA SER A 604 11.35 -16.50 6.65
C SER A 604 12.52 -15.57 6.99
N ILE A 605 13.47 -16.02 7.81
CA ILE A 605 14.70 -15.31 8.14
C ILE A 605 15.64 -15.37 6.92
N ALA A 606 16.04 -14.21 6.38
CA ALA A 606 17.07 -14.19 5.35
C ALA A 606 18.46 -14.47 5.93
N PRO A 607 19.34 -15.10 5.12
CA PRO A 607 20.72 -15.39 5.53
C PRO A 607 21.63 -14.15 5.52
N MET A 608 21.25 -13.06 4.85
CA MET A 608 22.11 -11.89 4.60
C MET A 608 21.34 -10.57 4.72
N SER A 609 22.07 -9.48 4.99
CA SER A 609 21.55 -8.11 5.01
C SER A 609 21.42 -7.44 3.63
N THR A 610 21.37 -8.23 2.55
CA THR A 610 21.48 -7.78 1.15
C THR A 610 20.38 -6.82 0.73
N GLU A 611 19.16 -6.97 1.26
CA GLU A 611 18.06 -6.04 0.97
C GLU A 611 18.32 -4.64 1.55
N THR A 612 18.97 -4.55 2.72
CA THR A 612 19.38 -3.27 3.31
C THR A 612 20.61 -2.69 2.57
N GLU A 613 21.52 -3.51 2.04
CA GLU A 613 22.59 -3.03 1.16
C GLU A 613 22.07 -2.50 -0.19
N ARG A 614 21.05 -3.18 -0.76
CA ARG A 614 20.35 -2.74 -1.98
C ARG A 614 19.60 -1.43 -1.75
N LEU A 615 19.01 -1.26 -0.56
CA LEU A 615 18.43 -0.01 -0.11
C LEU A 615 19.47 1.12 -0.20
N PHE A 616 20.65 0.97 0.42
CA PHE A 616 21.67 2.03 0.39
C PHE A 616 22.25 2.30 -0.99
N SER A 617 22.37 1.27 -1.82
CA SER A 617 22.80 1.42 -3.22
C SER A 617 21.83 2.29 -4.02
N LYS A 618 20.51 2.17 -3.77
CA LYS A 618 19.47 3.02 -4.37
C LYS A 618 19.39 4.39 -3.70
N ALA A 619 19.57 4.46 -2.39
CA ALA A 619 19.60 5.71 -1.62
C ALA A 619 20.73 6.63 -2.12
N LYS A 620 21.89 6.07 -2.48
CA LYS A 620 22.99 6.81 -3.12
C LYS A 620 22.58 7.56 -4.40
N LEU A 621 21.64 7.02 -5.18
CA LEU A 621 21.11 7.70 -6.37
C LEU A 621 20.14 8.84 -6.02
N SER A 622 19.63 8.86 -4.78
CA SER A 622 18.75 9.94 -4.28
C SER A 622 19.56 11.11 -3.72
N VAL A 623 20.78 10.86 -3.22
CA VAL A 623 21.73 11.87 -2.73
C VAL A 623 22.72 12.22 -3.85
N THR A 624 22.31 13.14 -4.73
CA THR A 624 23.15 13.68 -5.83
C THR A 624 23.72 15.04 -5.47
N ASP A 625 24.70 15.55 -6.22
CA ASP A 625 25.25 16.91 -6.02
C ASP A 625 24.15 18.00 -6.05
N GLN A 626 23.15 17.83 -6.92
CA GLN A 626 21.98 18.72 -7.00
C GLN A 626 21.04 18.63 -5.78
N ARG A 627 21.23 17.62 -4.92
CA ARG A 627 20.43 17.31 -3.74
C ARG A 627 21.31 17.12 -2.50
N GLY A 628 22.53 17.66 -2.48
CA GLY A 628 23.49 17.46 -1.38
C GLY A 628 23.02 17.98 -0.02
N SER A 629 22.06 18.91 0.00
CA SER A 629 21.40 19.43 1.21
C SER A 629 20.15 18.63 1.63
N MET A 630 19.92 17.42 1.09
CA MET A 630 18.80 16.57 1.47
C MET A 630 19.02 16.01 2.88
N ASN A 631 18.04 16.21 3.76
CA ASN A 631 18.05 15.65 5.10
C ASN A 631 17.60 14.18 5.11
N VAL A 632 17.98 13.44 6.15
CA VAL A 632 17.73 12.00 6.26
C VAL A 632 16.23 11.69 6.37
N GLU A 633 15.39 12.60 6.88
CA GLU A 633 13.93 12.38 6.89
C GLU A 633 13.34 12.37 5.48
N THR A 634 13.87 13.18 4.57
CA THR A 634 13.47 13.13 3.15
C THR A 634 13.98 11.85 2.49
N LEU A 635 15.16 11.37 2.87
CA LEU A 635 15.70 10.10 2.39
C LEU A 635 14.83 8.92 2.86
N ASN A 636 14.52 8.85 4.16
CA ASN A 636 13.59 7.90 4.75
C ASN A 636 12.24 7.88 4.01
N LEU A 637 11.67 9.06 3.77
CA LEU A 637 10.42 9.21 3.02
C LEU A 637 10.49 8.56 1.63
N LEU A 638 11.54 8.88 0.86
CA LEU A 638 11.69 8.40 -0.52
C LEU A 638 11.96 6.90 -0.58
N ASP A 639 12.84 6.40 0.28
CA ASP A 639 13.26 5.01 0.27
C ASP A 639 12.20 4.05 0.82
N CYS A 640 11.46 4.45 1.87
CA CYS A 640 10.27 3.71 2.29
C CYS A 640 9.23 3.64 1.17
N LEU A 641 8.91 4.78 0.52
CA LEU A 641 7.98 4.77 -0.62
C LEU A 641 8.46 3.89 -1.76
N ARG A 642 9.76 3.93 -2.07
CA ARG A 642 10.38 3.11 -3.12
C ARG A 642 10.28 1.62 -2.80
N SER A 643 10.54 1.24 -1.55
CA SER A 643 10.40 -0.13 -1.08
C SER A 643 8.94 -0.58 -1.14
N TRP A 644 8.03 0.23 -0.60
CA TRP A 644 6.63 -0.15 -0.49
C TRP A 644 5.91 -0.21 -1.84
N ASP A 645 6.20 0.71 -2.77
CA ASP A 645 5.65 0.71 -4.13
C ASP A 645 6.14 -0.45 -5.00
N GLY A 646 7.27 -1.06 -4.65
CA GLY A 646 7.79 -2.28 -5.26
C GLY A 646 7.29 -3.57 -4.60
N SER A 647 6.62 -3.46 -3.43
CA SER A 647 6.14 -4.61 -2.67
C SER A 647 4.77 -5.10 -3.17
N ALA A 648 4.47 -6.38 -2.94
CA ALA A 648 3.16 -6.95 -3.24
C ALA A 648 2.05 -6.43 -2.29
N LEU A 649 2.44 -5.81 -1.17
CA LEU A 649 1.53 -5.28 -0.14
C LEU A 649 0.79 -4.02 -0.59
N ILE A 650 1.44 -3.18 -1.40
CA ILE A 650 0.88 -1.89 -1.84
C ILE A 650 0.59 -1.97 -3.33
N VAL A 651 -0.62 -2.43 -3.64
CA VAL A 651 -1.03 -2.58 -5.03
C VAL A 651 -1.46 -1.22 -5.61
N PRO A 652 -1.06 -0.86 -6.84
CA PRO A 652 -1.50 0.37 -7.51
C PRO A 652 -3.03 0.52 -7.48
N SER A 653 -3.50 1.76 -7.35
CA SER A 653 -4.89 2.18 -7.15
C SER A 653 -5.97 1.50 -7.99
N GLU A 654 -5.63 0.88 -9.12
CA GLU A 654 -6.56 0.09 -9.93
C GLU A 654 -7.04 -1.21 -9.24
N GLN A 655 -6.23 -1.80 -8.35
CA GLN A 655 -6.65 -2.96 -7.54
C GLN A 655 -7.21 -2.59 -6.17
N ILE A 656 -7.18 -1.33 -5.72
CA ILE A 656 -7.91 -0.91 -4.52
C ILE A 656 -9.42 -1.16 -4.71
N TRP A 657 -9.93 -1.07 -5.93
CA TRP A 657 -11.30 -1.50 -6.24
C TRP A 657 -11.49 -3.02 -6.19
N LYS A 658 -10.47 -3.81 -6.52
CA LYS A 658 -10.52 -5.28 -6.56
C LYS A 658 -10.33 -5.91 -5.17
N HIS A 659 -9.33 -5.45 -4.42
CA HIS A 659 -9.06 -5.87 -3.04
C HIS A 659 -10.14 -5.37 -2.06
N ASN A 660 -10.74 -4.19 -2.26
CA ASN A 660 -11.92 -3.80 -1.45
C ASN A 660 -13.16 -4.63 -1.79
N ILE A 661 -13.28 -5.15 -3.02
CA ILE A 661 -14.35 -6.08 -3.39
C ILE A 661 -14.08 -7.48 -2.81
N GLU A 662 -12.84 -7.96 -2.84
CA GLU A 662 -12.42 -9.25 -2.27
C GLU A 662 -12.42 -9.25 -0.73
N ALA A 663 -12.03 -8.14 -0.09
CA ALA A 663 -12.16 -7.94 1.35
C ALA A 663 -13.63 -7.83 1.79
N LEU A 664 -14.53 -7.38 0.92
CA LEU A 664 -15.98 -7.42 1.16
C LEU A 664 -16.58 -8.82 0.94
N ASP A 665 -15.91 -9.69 0.20
CA ASP A 665 -16.31 -11.09 -0.01
C ASP A 665 -15.77 -12.03 1.08
N ARG A 666 -14.63 -11.74 1.71
CA ARG A 666 -14.09 -12.47 2.88
C ARG A 666 -14.86 -12.23 4.20
N ILE A 667 -15.82 -11.30 4.21
CA ILE A 667 -16.66 -10.99 5.41
C ILE A 667 -17.74 -12.06 5.67
N GLY A 668 -17.79 -13.14 4.87
CA GLY A 668 -18.66 -14.30 5.08
C GLY A 668 -18.03 -15.47 5.86
N ALA A 669 -17.94 -15.36 7.20
CA ALA A 669 -17.88 -16.46 8.21
C ALA A 669 -16.58 -17.33 8.32
N PRO A 670 -16.23 -17.95 9.49
CA PRO A 670 -17.11 -18.40 10.59
C PRO A 670 -16.82 -17.88 12.01
N SER A 671 -17.85 -18.06 12.85
CA SER A 671 -18.05 -17.61 14.22
C SER A 671 -17.12 -18.24 15.26
N ARG A 672 -16.44 -17.41 16.08
CA ARG A 672 -15.97 -17.80 17.42
C ARG A 672 -16.82 -17.12 18.48
N ARG A 673 -17.55 -17.91 19.30
CA ARG A 673 -18.22 -17.43 20.52
C ARG A 673 -17.17 -17.21 21.62
N PRO A 674 -17.18 -16.10 22.39
CA PRO A 674 -16.31 -15.94 23.54
C PRO A 674 -16.77 -16.78 24.73
N THR A 675 -15.81 -17.34 25.47
CA THR A 675 -15.98 -18.15 26.67
C THR A 675 -16.45 -17.35 27.89
N ARG A 676 -17.11 -18.08 28.82
CA ARG A 676 -17.87 -17.61 29.99
C ARG A 676 -17.07 -16.84 31.06
N GLN A 677 -15.75 -16.74 30.95
CA GLN A 677 -14.91 -16.02 31.93
C GLN A 677 -14.77 -14.50 31.67
N SER A 678 -15.27 -13.98 30.54
CA SER A 678 -15.16 -12.55 30.21
C SER A 678 -16.26 -11.64 30.81
N GLN A 679 -17.12 -12.16 31.69
CA GLN A 679 -18.29 -11.43 32.19
C GLN A 679 -18.00 -10.32 33.24
N ARG A 680 -16.77 -10.16 33.74
CA ARG A 680 -16.49 -9.19 34.82
C ARG A 680 -15.79 -7.89 34.43
N ARG A 681 -15.45 -7.65 33.15
CA ARG A 681 -14.93 -6.34 32.70
C ARG A 681 -15.45 -5.94 31.32
N ARG A 682 -16.74 -5.57 31.22
CA ARG A 682 -17.29 -4.91 30.02
C ARG A 682 -18.12 -3.69 30.37
N THR A 683 -17.46 -2.54 30.44
CA THR A 683 -18.12 -1.22 30.25
C THR A 683 -17.80 -0.60 28.89
N LYS A 684 -17.08 -1.31 28.01
CA LYS A 684 -16.79 -0.86 26.65
C LYS A 684 -17.11 -1.99 25.67
N ILE A 685 -18.28 -1.89 25.05
CA ILE A 685 -18.65 -2.66 23.87
C ILE A 685 -17.83 -2.10 22.71
N SER A 686 -17.03 -2.92 22.04
CA SER A 686 -16.31 -2.46 20.85
C SER A 686 -17.30 -2.05 19.75
N PRO A 687 -17.00 -1.08 18.87
CA PRO A 687 -17.90 -0.72 17.77
C PRO A 687 -18.32 -1.94 16.93
N ARG A 688 -17.40 -2.90 16.74
CA ARG A 688 -17.64 -4.19 16.10
C ARG A 688 -18.72 -5.00 16.82
N GLU A 689 -18.62 -5.10 18.13
CA GLU A 689 -19.54 -5.87 18.97
C GLU A 689 -20.90 -5.19 19.13
N ALA A 690 -20.96 -3.85 19.11
CA ALA A 690 -22.21 -3.10 19.04
C ALA A 690 -22.93 -3.33 17.71
N ILE A 691 -22.19 -3.32 16.59
CA ILE A 691 -22.72 -3.63 15.26
C ILE A 691 -23.18 -5.09 15.20
N GLN A 692 -22.37 -6.02 15.68
CA GLN A 692 -22.68 -7.45 15.69
C GLN A 692 -23.91 -7.78 16.55
N ASN A 693 -24.05 -7.17 17.73
CA ASN A 693 -25.25 -7.32 18.55
C ASN A 693 -26.48 -6.71 17.88
N THR A 694 -26.35 -5.56 17.22
CA THR A 694 -27.45 -4.94 16.46
C THR A 694 -27.89 -5.83 15.29
N ILE A 695 -26.94 -6.47 14.61
CA ILE A 695 -27.22 -7.41 13.51
C ILE A 695 -27.87 -8.70 14.04
N HIS A 696 -27.45 -9.22 15.20
CA HIS A 696 -28.06 -10.41 15.80
C HIS A 696 -29.45 -10.17 16.39
N HIS A 697 -29.78 -8.95 16.83
CA HIS A 697 -31.12 -8.57 17.28
C HIS A 697 -32.07 -8.24 16.13
N SER A 698 -31.54 -8.07 14.92
CA SER A 698 -32.32 -7.93 13.70
C SER A 698 -32.51 -9.33 13.14
N ASP A 699 -33.75 -9.79 12.96
CA ASP A 699 -34.13 -11.15 12.57
C ASP A 699 -33.71 -11.48 11.11
N VAL A 700 -32.41 -11.49 10.85
CA VAL A 700 -31.80 -11.56 9.52
C VAL A 700 -31.47 -13.02 9.24
N ASN A 701 -32.51 -13.79 8.91
CA ASN A 701 -32.40 -15.18 8.49
C ASN A 701 -31.36 -15.32 7.35
N SER A 702 -30.22 -15.98 7.64
CA SER A 702 -29.08 -16.12 6.72
C SER A 702 -29.28 -17.21 5.67
N TRP A 703 -30.28 -18.08 5.84
CA TRP A 703 -30.52 -19.27 5.00
C TRP A 703 -31.28 -18.99 3.70
N THR A 704 -31.81 -17.79 3.51
CA THR A 704 -32.59 -17.39 2.32
C THR A 704 -31.84 -16.42 1.41
N GLN A 705 -30.51 -16.30 1.56
CA GLN A 705 -29.69 -15.37 0.78
C GLN A 705 -29.16 -16.00 -0.51
N GLU A 706 -29.00 -15.18 -1.54
CA GLU A 706 -28.38 -15.63 -2.79
C GLU A 706 -26.90 -16.02 -2.56
N GLN A 707 -26.52 -17.18 -3.11
CA GLN A 707 -25.11 -17.53 -3.29
C GLN A 707 -24.64 -17.04 -4.66
N ILE A 708 -23.50 -16.34 -4.69
CA ILE A 708 -22.94 -15.79 -5.93
C ILE A 708 -21.68 -16.58 -6.26
N ASP A 709 -21.79 -17.45 -7.26
CA ASP A 709 -20.64 -18.18 -7.79
C ASP A 709 -19.68 -17.20 -8.50
N PRO A 710 -18.35 -17.34 -8.36
CA PRO A 710 -17.37 -16.49 -9.04
C PRO A 710 -17.54 -16.47 -10.57
N PHE A 711 -17.94 -17.60 -11.15
CA PHE A 711 -18.24 -17.75 -12.57
C PHE A 711 -19.60 -18.43 -12.72
N VAL A 712 -20.56 -17.76 -13.35
CA VAL A 712 -21.92 -18.29 -13.58
C VAL A 712 -21.96 -19.25 -14.76
N ALA A 713 -21.15 -18.98 -15.79
CA ALA A 713 -20.97 -19.85 -16.95
C ALA A 713 -19.48 -20.02 -17.26
N PRO A 714 -19.07 -21.18 -17.83
CA PRO A 714 -17.70 -21.37 -18.30
C PRO A 714 -17.29 -20.34 -19.37
N PRO A 715 -16.00 -19.97 -19.49
CA PRO A 715 -15.54 -18.96 -20.44
C PRO A 715 -15.84 -19.26 -21.92
N TRP A 716 -16.01 -20.54 -22.27
CA TRP A 716 -16.33 -21.01 -23.62
C TRP A 716 -17.83 -21.18 -23.88
N TRP A 717 -18.69 -20.94 -22.88
CA TRP A 717 -20.14 -21.01 -23.06
C TRP A 717 -20.62 -19.91 -24.00
N GLN A 718 -21.39 -20.29 -25.02
CA GLN A 718 -21.96 -19.36 -25.99
C GLN A 718 -23.41 -19.05 -25.61
N GLY A 719 -23.63 -17.83 -25.11
CA GLY A 719 -24.97 -17.37 -24.77
C GLY A 719 -25.89 -17.12 -25.97
N PRO A 720 -27.14 -16.72 -25.70
CA PRO A 720 -28.09 -16.40 -26.75
C PRO A 720 -27.62 -15.21 -27.58
N GLN A 721 -28.02 -15.16 -28.85
CA GLN A 721 -27.69 -14.02 -29.71
C GLN A 721 -28.44 -12.78 -29.23
N THR A 722 -27.76 -11.63 -29.17
CA THR A 722 -28.35 -10.40 -28.63
C THR A 722 -28.33 -9.27 -29.64
N TYR A 723 -29.42 -8.50 -29.69
CA TYR A 723 -29.58 -7.37 -30.60
C TYR A 723 -30.07 -6.15 -29.82
N ILE A 724 -29.27 -5.08 -29.82
CA ILE A 724 -29.60 -3.78 -29.23
C ILE A 724 -29.40 -2.75 -30.33
N GLU A 725 -30.49 -2.16 -30.81
CA GLU A 725 -30.47 -1.15 -31.86
C GLU A 725 -30.06 0.22 -31.31
N GLU A 726 -29.53 1.10 -32.17
CA GLU A 726 -29.06 2.43 -31.77
C GLU A 726 -30.21 3.37 -31.40
N THR A 727 -31.37 3.21 -32.05
CA THR A 727 -32.55 4.05 -31.85
C THR A 727 -33.81 3.25 -31.52
N ALA A 728 -34.75 3.88 -30.80
CA ALA A 728 -36.03 3.28 -30.43
C ALA A 728 -36.90 3.01 -31.67
N GLU A 729 -36.87 3.91 -32.65
CA GLU A 729 -37.62 3.80 -33.89
C GLU A 729 -37.15 2.58 -34.72
N GLU A 730 -35.84 2.35 -34.81
CA GLU A 730 -35.27 1.19 -35.51
C GLU A 730 -35.60 -0.11 -34.80
N ALA A 731 -35.50 -0.15 -33.47
CA ALA A 731 -35.90 -1.32 -32.67
C ALA A 731 -37.38 -1.68 -32.92
N ARG A 732 -38.27 -0.67 -32.90
CA ARG A 732 -39.70 -0.86 -33.17
C ARG A 732 -39.97 -1.35 -34.59
N LYS A 733 -39.29 -0.77 -35.59
CA LYS A 733 -39.42 -1.16 -36.99
C LYS A 733 -38.99 -2.62 -37.20
N LYS A 734 -37.80 -2.99 -36.72
CA LYS A 734 -37.27 -4.36 -36.81
C LYS A 734 -38.15 -5.36 -36.08
N HIS A 735 -38.70 -4.99 -34.93
CA HIS A 735 -39.65 -5.83 -34.20
C HIS A 735 -40.91 -6.14 -35.05
N ILE A 736 -41.52 -5.13 -35.68
CA ILE A 736 -42.68 -5.31 -36.56
C ILE A 736 -42.32 -6.17 -37.79
N ASP A 737 -41.15 -5.93 -38.39
CA ASP A 737 -40.70 -6.68 -39.56
C ASP A 737 -40.47 -8.17 -39.22
N LEU A 738 -39.88 -8.47 -38.07
CA LEU A 738 -39.68 -9.84 -37.60
C LEU A 738 -41.00 -10.56 -37.31
N LEU A 739 -41.98 -9.90 -36.67
CA LEU A 739 -43.31 -10.49 -36.46
C LEU A 739 -43.98 -10.89 -37.78
N ARG A 740 -43.69 -10.19 -38.88
CA ARG A 740 -44.23 -10.48 -40.21
C ARG A 740 -43.45 -11.58 -40.93
N GLN A 741 -42.13 -11.57 -40.83
CA GLN A 741 -41.22 -12.47 -41.56
C GLN A 741 -41.07 -13.84 -40.89
N GLU A 742 -41.02 -13.89 -39.56
CA GLU A 742 -40.65 -15.07 -38.78
C GLU A 742 -41.86 -15.75 -38.13
N LYS A 743 -42.92 -16.01 -38.90
CA LYS A 743 -44.18 -16.59 -38.37
C LYS A 743 -44.02 -17.97 -37.70
N ALA A 744 -42.96 -18.70 -38.04
CA ALA A 744 -42.63 -20.00 -37.45
C ALA A 744 -41.79 -19.91 -36.16
N ALA A 745 -41.37 -18.70 -35.76
CA ALA A 745 -40.65 -18.47 -34.52
C ALA A 745 -41.60 -18.22 -33.35
N LEU A 746 -41.11 -18.46 -32.13
CA LEU A 746 -41.83 -18.17 -30.90
C LEU A 746 -41.48 -16.74 -30.45
N HIS A 747 -42.45 -15.83 -30.47
CA HIS A 747 -42.25 -14.43 -30.06
C HIS A 747 -42.73 -14.26 -28.63
N ILE A 748 -41.82 -13.91 -27.71
CA ILE A 748 -42.12 -13.78 -26.29
C ILE A 748 -41.66 -12.41 -25.80
N HIS A 749 -42.52 -11.69 -25.07
CA HIS A 749 -42.22 -10.40 -24.46
C HIS A 749 -42.09 -10.58 -22.96
N THR A 750 -41.12 -9.94 -22.33
CA THR A 750 -40.85 -10.09 -20.90
C THR A 750 -40.69 -8.75 -20.24
N ASP A 751 -41.17 -8.65 -19.01
CA ASP A 751 -41.00 -7.46 -18.18
C ASP A 751 -40.82 -7.82 -16.70
N GLY A 752 -40.11 -6.97 -15.96
CA GLY A 752 -40.07 -6.96 -14.52
C GLY A 752 -40.54 -5.62 -13.97
N SER A 753 -41.51 -5.63 -13.07
CA SER A 753 -42.14 -4.39 -12.58
C SER A 753 -42.12 -4.29 -11.05
N GLY A 754 -41.90 -3.07 -10.55
CA GLY A 754 -41.89 -2.75 -9.12
C GLY A 754 -43.01 -1.77 -8.76
N ILE A 755 -43.99 -2.20 -7.97
CA ILE A 755 -45.14 -1.37 -7.57
C ILE A 755 -45.46 -1.56 -6.08
N ASN A 756 -45.70 -0.47 -5.35
CA ASN A 756 -46.01 -0.49 -3.91
C ASN A 756 -45.03 -1.33 -3.06
N GLY A 757 -43.73 -1.28 -3.38
CA GLY A 757 -42.68 -2.03 -2.69
C GLY A 757 -42.70 -3.55 -2.95
N GLN A 758 -43.44 -3.98 -3.97
CA GLN A 758 -43.55 -5.37 -4.42
C GLN A 758 -42.99 -5.52 -5.82
N ILE A 759 -42.33 -6.65 -6.09
CA ILE A 759 -41.68 -6.94 -7.38
C ILE A 759 -42.39 -8.11 -8.05
N GLY A 760 -42.76 -7.92 -9.32
CA GLY A 760 -43.35 -8.95 -10.17
C GLY A 760 -42.54 -9.14 -11.45
N ALA A 761 -42.69 -10.30 -12.07
CA ALA A 761 -42.08 -10.65 -13.35
C ALA A 761 -43.12 -11.33 -14.24
N ALA A 762 -43.05 -11.12 -15.56
CA ALA A 762 -43.91 -11.80 -16.50
C ALA A 762 -43.25 -12.08 -17.85
N ALA A 763 -43.78 -13.08 -18.54
CA ALA A 763 -43.50 -13.43 -19.92
C ALA A 763 -44.82 -13.67 -20.66
N VAL A 764 -45.05 -12.93 -21.73
CA VAL A 764 -46.25 -13.00 -22.58
C VAL A 764 -45.82 -13.48 -23.96
N CYS A 765 -46.38 -14.60 -24.41
CA CYS A 765 -46.16 -15.14 -25.75
C CYS A 765 -47.44 -15.04 -26.58
N PRO A 766 -47.56 -14.03 -27.46
CA PRO A 766 -48.72 -13.88 -28.33
C PRO A 766 -48.88 -15.04 -29.33
N THR A 767 -47.77 -15.68 -29.75
CA THR A 767 -47.78 -16.76 -30.75
C THR A 767 -48.65 -17.95 -30.34
N ILE A 768 -48.65 -18.30 -29.05
CA ILE A 768 -49.43 -19.41 -28.48
C ILE A 768 -50.43 -18.94 -27.42
N GLN A 769 -50.65 -17.62 -27.31
CA GLN A 769 -51.54 -16.99 -26.32
C GLN A 769 -51.28 -17.43 -24.87
N GLN A 770 -50.01 -17.65 -24.52
CA GLN A 770 -49.60 -18.06 -23.18
C GLN A 770 -49.00 -16.90 -22.41
N THR A 771 -49.41 -16.73 -21.16
CA THR A 771 -48.79 -15.77 -20.22
C THR A 771 -48.34 -16.53 -18.99
N ARG A 772 -47.09 -16.30 -18.57
CA ARG A 772 -46.57 -16.73 -17.28
C ARG A 772 -46.17 -15.52 -16.47
N SER A 773 -46.47 -15.54 -15.19
CA SER A 773 -46.10 -14.47 -14.26
C SER A 773 -45.62 -15.06 -12.94
N SER A 774 -44.82 -14.31 -12.21
CA SER A 774 -44.30 -14.74 -10.93
C SER A 774 -44.12 -13.57 -9.97
N PHE A 775 -44.44 -13.80 -8.69
CA PHE A 775 -44.24 -12.84 -7.63
C PHE A 775 -42.83 -12.98 -7.04
N MET A 776 -42.01 -11.94 -7.17
CA MET A 776 -40.60 -11.94 -6.77
C MET A 776 -40.37 -11.41 -5.35
N GLY A 777 -41.43 -11.28 -4.54
CA GLY A 777 -41.35 -10.77 -3.18
C GLY A 777 -41.37 -9.24 -3.09
N THR A 778 -40.84 -8.71 -2.00
CA THR A 778 -40.79 -7.25 -1.74
C THR A 778 -39.50 -6.63 -2.27
N GLU A 779 -39.41 -5.29 -2.29
CA GLU A 779 -38.19 -4.53 -2.61
C GLU A 779 -37.00 -4.84 -1.69
N ASN A 780 -37.25 -5.47 -0.53
CA ASN A 780 -36.21 -5.94 0.39
C ASN A 780 -35.70 -7.34 0.02
N VAL A 781 -36.43 -8.08 -0.81
CA VAL A 781 -36.08 -9.44 -1.25
C VAL A 781 -35.49 -9.39 -2.66
N SER A 782 -36.18 -8.72 -3.59
CA SER A 782 -35.82 -8.68 -5.01
C SER A 782 -35.78 -7.25 -5.56
N THR A 783 -35.26 -7.10 -6.77
CA THR A 783 -35.20 -5.84 -7.51
C THR A 783 -35.97 -5.95 -8.81
N VAL A 784 -36.38 -4.83 -9.39
CA VAL A 784 -36.97 -4.76 -10.75
C VAL A 784 -36.07 -5.50 -11.74
N TYR A 785 -34.76 -5.23 -11.72
CA TYR A 785 -33.78 -5.93 -12.55
C TYR A 785 -33.78 -7.47 -12.39
N ALA A 786 -33.98 -7.99 -11.17
CA ALA A 786 -34.13 -9.43 -10.98
C ALA A 786 -35.49 -9.94 -11.45
N GLY A 787 -36.55 -9.12 -11.39
CA GLY A 787 -37.82 -9.40 -12.05
C GLY A 787 -37.65 -9.57 -13.56
N GLU A 788 -36.81 -8.74 -14.19
CA GLU A 788 -36.53 -8.78 -15.63
C GLU A 788 -35.82 -10.08 -16.03
N LEU A 789 -34.81 -10.49 -15.25
CA LEU A 789 -34.15 -11.78 -15.44
C LEU A 789 -35.11 -12.95 -15.22
N GLN A 790 -36.00 -12.88 -14.23
CA GLN A 790 -37.03 -13.89 -14.04
C GLN A 790 -38.01 -13.91 -15.22
N GLY A 791 -38.36 -12.76 -15.80
CA GLY A 791 -39.16 -12.68 -17.01
C GLY A 791 -38.53 -13.45 -18.17
N ILE A 792 -37.22 -13.28 -18.39
CA ILE A 792 -36.46 -14.06 -19.39
C ILE A 792 -36.49 -15.56 -19.06
N SER A 793 -36.32 -15.94 -17.80
CA SER A 793 -36.41 -17.35 -17.39
C SER A 793 -37.80 -17.95 -17.64
N LEU A 794 -38.88 -17.18 -17.39
CA LEU A 794 -40.25 -17.60 -17.69
C LEU A 794 -40.48 -17.75 -19.19
N ALA A 795 -39.89 -16.89 -20.02
CA ALA A 795 -39.93 -17.01 -21.47
C ALA A 795 -39.25 -18.29 -21.97
N LEU A 796 -38.10 -18.64 -21.40
CA LEU A 796 -37.41 -19.90 -21.72
C LEU A 796 -38.21 -21.11 -21.25
N ASP A 797 -38.90 -21.03 -20.11
CA ASP A 797 -39.81 -22.11 -19.67
C ASP A 797 -41.01 -22.29 -20.62
N ILE A 798 -41.56 -21.21 -21.16
CA ILE A 798 -42.61 -21.26 -22.21
C ILE A 798 -42.07 -21.98 -23.45
N ALA A 799 -40.86 -21.60 -23.91
CA ALA A 799 -40.23 -22.23 -25.08
C ALA A 799 -39.94 -23.73 -24.87
N GLN A 800 -39.48 -24.11 -23.67
CA GLN A 800 -39.25 -25.51 -23.34
C GLN A 800 -40.54 -26.33 -23.31
N GLN A 801 -41.64 -25.75 -22.80
CA GLN A 801 -42.94 -26.42 -22.80
C GLN A 801 -43.47 -26.64 -24.22
N ASP A 802 -43.46 -25.59 -25.06
CA ASP A 802 -43.88 -25.69 -26.48
C ASP A 802 -43.10 -26.77 -27.23
N ARG A 803 -41.80 -26.93 -26.91
CA ARG A 803 -40.96 -27.98 -27.47
C ARG A 803 -41.33 -29.39 -26.97
N VAL A 804 -41.63 -29.54 -25.69
CA VAL A 804 -42.05 -30.81 -25.07
C VAL A 804 -43.40 -31.28 -25.61
N GLU A 805 -44.30 -30.35 -25.94
CA GLU A 805 -45.59 -30.63 -26.58
C GLU A 805 -45.45 -31.05 -28.06
N GLY A 806 -44.22 -31.08 -28.60
CA GLY A 806 -43.91 -31.63 -29.92
C GLY A 806 -43.90 -30.60 -31.05
N TYR A 807 -44.07 -29.30 -30.75
CA TYR A 807 -44.06 -28.26 -31.76
C TYR A 807 -42.62 -27.99 -32.29
N ARG A 808 -42.50 -27.85 -33.61
CA ARG A 808 -41.24 -27.52 -34.29
C ARG A 808 -41.20 -26.05 -34.65
N ARG A 809 -40.57 -25.24 -33.81
CA ARG A 809 -40.31 -23.81 -34.04
C ARG A 809 -38.98 -23.62 -34.77
N SER A 810 -38.88 -22.57 -35.58
CA SER A 810 -37.62 -22.21 -36.26
C SER A 810 -36.59 -21.65 -35.28
N LYS A 811 -37.03 -20.82 -34.32
CA LYS A 811 -36.23 -20.19 -33.26
C LYS A 811 -37.13 -19.56 -32.19
N VAL A 812 -36.53 -19.11 -31.09
CA VAL A 812 -37.18 -18.35 -30.02
C VAL A 812 -36.64 -16.92 -30.03
N ILE A 813 -37.53 -15.93 -30.05
CA ILE A 813 -37.17 -14.52 -29.99
C ILE A 813 -37.82 -13.89 -28.75
N ILE A 814 -36.98 -13.50 -27.80
CA ILE A 814 -37.36 -12.87 -26.54
C ILE A 814 -37.17 -11.35 -26.66
N TYR A 815 -38.22 -10.58 -26.39
CA TYR A 815 -38.22 -9.12 -26.42
C TYR A 815 -38.29 -8.58 -24.99
N THR A 816 -37.38 -7.68 -24.64
CA THR A 816 -37.35 -6.97 -23.34
C THR A 816 -36.89 -5.53 -23.55
N ASP A 817 -37.38 -4.61 -22.74
CA ASP A 817 -36.93 -3.21 -22.73
C ASP A 817 -35.68 -2.98 -21.88
N ASN A 818 -35.25 -3.99 -21.13
CA ASN A 818 -34.11 -3.91 -20.24
C ASN A 818 -32.80 -4.34 -20.89
N GLN A 819 -32.08 -3.38 -21.47
CA GLN A 819 -30.77 -3.64 -22.10
C GLN A 819 -29.74 -4.28 -21.15
N ALA A 820 -29.83 -4.01 -19.83
CA ALA A 820 -28.92 -4.60 -18.86
C ALA A 820 -29.20 -6.10 -18.66
N ALA A 821 -30.47 -6.50 -18.67
CA ALA A 821 -30.88 -7.90 -18.62
C ALA A 821 -30.39 -8.65 -19.89
N ILE A 822 -30.55 -8.06 -21.07
CA ILE A 822 -30.04 -8.61 -22.35
C ILE A 822 -28.54 -8.92 -22.27
N ARG A 823 -27.74 -7.91 -21.90
CA ARG A 823 -26.28 -8.05 -21.82
C ARG A 823 -25.86 -9.10 -20.80
N SER A 824 -26.59 -9.20 -19.68
CA SER A 824 -26.27 -10.14 -18.60
C SER A 824 -26.68 -11.57 -18.92
N SER A 825 -27.77 -11.77 -19.67
CA SER A 825 -28.18 -13.09 -20.16
C SER A 825 -27.23 -13.62 -21.24
N ALA A 826 -26.66 -12.76 -22.09
CA ALA A 826 -25.63 -13.14 -23.06
C ALA A 826 -24.26 -13.42 -22.43
N LYS A 827 -23.86 -12.62 -21.43
CA LYS A 827 -22.55 -12.72 -20.77
C LYS A 827 -22.74 -12.69 -19.25
N PRO A 828 -23.18 -13.81 -18.64
CA PRO A 828 -23.50 -13.87 -17.23
C PRO A 828 -22.24 -13.71 -16.37
N LYS A 829 -22.30 -12.82 -15.38
CA LYS A 829 -21.21 -12.52 -14.44
C LYS A 829 -21.66 -12.82 -13.01
N GLY A 830 -20.72 -13.14 -12.12
CA GLY A 830 -20.97 -13.33 -10.69
C GLY A 830 -21.31 -12.01 -9.99
N LYS A 831 -22.57 -11.56 -10.07
CA LYS A 831 -23.12 -10.37 -9.40
C LYS A 831 -24.48 -10.70 -8.76
N SER A 832 -25.09 -9.74 -8.06
CA SER A 832 -26.43 -9.90 -7.49
C SER A 832 -27.45 -10.24 -8.58
N GLY A 833 -28.26 -11.29 -8.37
CA GLY A 833 -29.09 -11.94 -9.39
C GLY A 833 -28.43 -13.17 -10.05
N ALA A 834 -27.27 -13.63 -9.55
CA ALA A 834 -26.51 -14.74 -10.15
C ALA A 834 -27.30 -16.06 -10.24
N TYR A 835 -28.15 -16.37 -9.26
CA TYR A 835 -28.94 -17.60 -9.28
C TYR A 835 -29.94 -17.63 -10.45
N LEU A 836 -30.53 -16.48 -10.81
CA LEU A 836 -31.39 -16.34 -11.98
C LEU A 836 -30.61 -16.49 -13.28
N LEU A 837 -29.41 -15.89 -13.36
CA LEU A 837 -28.52 -16.06 -14.50
C LEU A 837 -28.09 -17.52 -14.68
N LYS A 838 -27.82 -18.23 -13.58
CA LYS A 838 -27.50 -19.67 -13.59
C LYS A 838 -28.67 -20.50 -14.14
N LYS A 839 -29.90 -20.17 -13.73
CA LYS A 839 -31.12 -20.78 -14.27
C LYS A 839 -31.27 -20.51 -15.77
N ILE A 840 -31.08 -19.26 -16.21
CA ILE A 840 -31.14 -18.86 -17.63
C ILE A 840 -30.07 -19.60 -18.46
N VAL A 841 -28.84 -19.73 -17.94
CA VAL A 841 -27.76 -20.48 -18.59
C VAL A 841 -28.14 -21.94 -18.79
N ALA A 842 -28.68 -22.60 -17.75
CA ALA A 842 -29.12 -23.98 -17.84
C ALA A 842 -30.26 -24.14 -18.88
N GLN A 843 -31.31 -23.32 -18.79
CA GLN A 843 -32.44 -23.35 -19.73
C GLN A 843 -32.00 -23.08 -21.18
N THR A 844 -31.11 -22.11 -21.38
CA THR A 844 -30.59 -21.78 -22.72
C THR A 844 -29.78 -22.92 -23.30
N THR A 845 -28.92 -23.56 -22.48
CA THR A 845 -28.10 -24.69 -22.89
C THR A 845 -28.98 -25.87 -23.33
N THR A 846 -30.01 -26.21 -22.53
CA THR A 846 -30.95 -27.30 -22.87
C THR A 846 -31.68 -27.05 -24.19
N LEU A 847 -32.13 -25.82 -24.45
CA LEU A 847 -32.80 -25.49 -25.70
C LEU A 847 -31.84 -25.47 -26.91
N GLN A 848 -30.60 -25.00 -26.71
CA GLN A 848 -29.55 -25.04 -27.74
C GLN A 848 -29.17 -26.48 -28.10
N GLU A 849 -29.05 -27.39 -27.12
CA GLU A 849 -28.83 -28.83 -27.34
C GLU A 849 -29.96 -29.48 -28.14
N GLN A 850 -31.18 -28.96 -28.03
CA GLN A 850 -32.34 -29.38 -28.82
C GLN A 850 -32.40 -28.73 -30.22
N ASN A 851 -31.31 -28.08 -30.65
CA ASN A 851 -31.16 -27.34 -31.90
C ASN A 851 -32.20 -26.22 -32.07
N LEU A 852 -32.57 -25.54 -30.99
CA LEU A 852 -33.46 -24.38 -31.04
C LEU A 852 -32.67 -23.07 -30.79
N PRO A 853 -32.43 -22.24 -31.83
CA PRO A 853 -31.74 -20.98 -31.67
C PRO A 853 -32.54 -20.00 -30.81
N ILE A 854 -31.83 -19.26 -29.94
CA ILE A 854 -32.43 -18.24 -29.06
C ILE A 854 -31.83 -16.87 -29.38
N GLU A 855 -32.70 -15.91 -29.64
CA GLU A 855 -32.39 -14.49 -29.81
C GLU A 855 -33.05 -13.66 -28.70
N ILE A 856 -32.30 -12.74 -28.07
CA ILE A 856 -32.85 -11.75 -27.14
C ILE A 856 -32.68 -10.36 -27.76
N ARG A 857 -33.77 -9.63 -27.93
CA ARG A 857 -33.82 -8.35 -28.63
C ARG A 857 -34.37 -7.24 -27.75
N TRP A 858 -33.77 -6.06 -27.88
CA TRP A 858 -34.25 -4.86 -27.19
C TRP A 858 -35.49 -4.28 -27.87
N VAL A 859 -36.51 -3.92 -27.09
CA VAL A 859 -37.68 -3.14 -27.52
C VAL A 859 -37.87 -1.93 -26.61
N PRO A 860 -38.25 -0.75 -27.13
CA PRO A 860 -38.38 0.44 -26.28
C PRO A 860 -39.66 0.41 -25.42
N ALA A 861 -39.50 0.73 -24.13
CA ALA A 861 -40.60 0.85 -23.16
C ALA A 861 -41.60 1.96 -23.54
N HIS A 862 -42.90 1.74 -23.26
CA HIS A 862 -43.97 2.74 -23.42
C HIS A 862 -44.12 3.38 -24.82
N THR A 863 -43.83 2.63 -25.88
CA THR A 863 -43.92 3.11 -27.28
C THR A 863 -45.02 2.42 -28.11
N GLY A 864 -46.06 1.86 -27.47
CA GLY A 864 -47.17 1.21 -28.19
C GLY A 864 -46.81 -0.16 -28.79
N VAL A 865 -45.82 -0.86 -28.22
CA VAL A 865 -45.54 -2.27 -28.56
C VAL A 865 -46.45 -3.13 -27.68
N GLN A 866 -47.57 -3.57 -28.24
CA GLN A 866 -48.65 -4.24 -27.49
C GLN A 866 -48.13 -5.39 -26.62
N GLY A 867 -47.27 -6.26 -27.16
CA GLY A 867 -46.71 -7.38 -26.39
C GLY A 867 -45.86 -6.96 -25.19
N ASN A 868 -45.13 -5.84 -25.27
CA ASN A 868 -44.35 -5.31 -24.15
C ASN A 868 -45.26 -4.65 -23.10
N GLU A 869 -46.29 -3.94 -23.53
CA GLU A 869 -47.30 -3.35 -22.64
C GLU A 869 -48.12 -4.42 -21.91
N ASP A 870 -48.42 -5.53 -22.59
CA ASP A 870 -49.07 -6.68 -21.98
C ASP A 870 -48.15 -7.38 -20.96
N ALA A 871 -46.85 -7.47 -21.24
CA ALA A 871 -45.86 -8.00 -20.30
C ALA A 871 -45.73 -7.10 -19.05
N ASP A 872 -45.63 -5.77 -19.19
CA ASP A 872 -45.60 -4.83 -18.05
C ASP A 872 -46.88 -4.88 -17.22
N ARG A 873 -48.05 -4.94 -17.88
CA ARG A 873 -49.33 -5.12 -17.18
C ARG A 873 -49.35 -6.44 -16.40
N ALA A 874 -48.93 -7.55 -17.02
CA ALA A 874 -48.88 -8.86 -16.37
C ALA A 874 -47.87 -8.90 -15.21
N ALA A 875 -46.72 -8.22 -15.33
CA ALA A 875 -45.72 -8.12 -14.27
C ALA A 875 -46.25 -7.33 -13.07
N LYS A 876 -47.00 -6.24 -13.30
CA LYS A 876 -47.70 -5.51 -12.23
C LYS A 876 -48.77 -6.38 -11.58
N GLU A 877 -49.61 -7.04 -12.38
CA GLU A 877 -50.68 -7.92 -11.88
C GLU A 877 -50.15 -9.09 -11.06
N ALA A 878 -48.93 -9.56 -11.33
CA ALA A 878 -48.25 -10.59 -10.54
C ALA A 878 -48.05 -10.19 -9.07
N THR A 879 -47.95 -8.90 -8.78
CA THR A 879 -47.87 -8.36 -7.40
C THR A 879 -49.22 -8.25 -6.71
N GLY A 880 -50.31 -8.61 -7.38
CA GLY A 880 -51.69 -8.38 -6.94
C GLY A 880 -52.20 -6.98 -7.28
N TRP A 881 -51.43 -6.15 -8.00
CA TRP A 881 -51.91 -4.87 -8.49
C TRP A 881 -53.02 -5.04 -9.54
N ARG A 882 -53.94 -4.08 -9.59
CA ARG A 882 -55.01 -3.98 -10.59
C ARG A 882 -55.17 -2.50 -10.97
N GLU A 883 -55.42 -2.23 -12.25
CA GLU A 883 -55.61 -0.87 -12.75
C GLU A 883 -56.88 -0.23 -12.17
N ARG A 884 -57.94 -1.02 -11.99
CA ARG A 884 -59.20 -0.60 -11.35
C ARG A 884 -59.70 -1.71 -10.42
N GLY A 885 -60.07 -1.36 -9.19
CA GLY A 885 -60.63 -2.30 -8.20
C GLY A 885 -59.66 -2.61 -7.05
N ALA A 886 -60.09 -3.53 -6.18
CA ALA A 886 -59.27 -4.01 -5.05
C ALA A 886 -58.08 -4.86 -5.54
N PRO A 887 -56.97 -4.94 -4.76
CA PRO A 887 -55.85 -5.80 -5.09
C PRO A 887 -56.30 -7.25 -5.35
N GLY A 888 -55.83 -7.83 -6.45
CA GLY A 888 -56.10 -9.23 -6.80
C GLY A 888 -55.16 -10.21 -6.10
N PRO A 889 -55.35 -11.53 -6.31
CA PRO A 889 -54.40 -12.52 -5.84
C PRO A 889 -53.03 -12.33 -6.49
N ARG A 890 -51.96 -12.55 -5.72
CA ARG A 890 -50.58 -12.53 -6.22
C ARG A 890 -50.28 -13.78 -7.04
N ALA A 891 -49.39 -13.66 -8.01
CA ALA A 891 -48.86 -14.82 -8.74
C ALA A 891 -48.05 -15.72 -7.79
N GLU A 892 -47.84 -16.98 -8.19
CA GLU A 892 -47.00 -17.91 -7.44
C GLU A 892 -45.55 -17.43 -7.40
N MET A 893 -44.91 -17.64 -6.24
CA MET A 893 -43.49 -17.36 -6.06
C MET A 893 -42.64 -18.46 -6.72
N PRO A 894 -41.46 -18.14 -7.25
CA PRO A 894 -40.55 -19.17 -7.76
C PRO A 894 -40.15 -20.14 -6.64
N ALA A 895 -39.98 -21.41 -6.98
CA ALA A 895 -39.51 -22.45 -6.05
C ALA A 895 -38.17 -22.07 -5.38
N GLU A 896 -37.30 -21.37 -6.12
CA GLU A 896 -36.01 -20.86 -5.66
C GLU A 896 -36.01 -19.33 -5.68
N LEU A 897 -36.55 -18.69 -4.63
CA LEU A 897 -36.44 -17.24 -4.45
C LEU A 897 -35.48 -16.92 -3.30
N TYR A 898 -34.40 -16.21 -3.64
CA TYR A 898 -33.40 -15.78 -2.67
C TYR A 898 -33.44 -14.26 -2.49
N SER A 899 -33.22 -13.82 -1.26
CA SER A 899 -33.00 -12.40 -0.94
C SER A 899 -31.67 -11.94 -1.54
N LEU A 900 -31.74 -10.96 -2.43
CA LEU A 900 -30.58 -10.41 -3.12
C LEU A 900 -29.62 -9.70 -2.15
N ARG A 901 -28.32 -9.81 -2.40
CA ARG A 901 -27.28 -9.11 -1.63
C ARG A 901 -27.46 -7.59 -1.74
N SER A 902 -27.87 -7.10 -2.91
CA SER A 902 -28.11 -5.68 -3.18
C SER A 902 -29.27 -5.09 -2.37
N THR A 903 -30.39 -5.81 -2.26
CA THR A 903 -31.55 -5.38 -1.48
C THR A 903 -31.25 -5.42 0.01
N ARG A 904 -30.61 -6.49 0.51
CA ARG A 904 -30.19 -6.59 1.91
C ARG A 904 -29.23 -5.48 2.31
N LYS A 905 -28.25 -5.15 1.46
CA LYS A 905 -27.32 -4.03 1.73
C LYS A 905 -28.06 -2.69 1.87
N THR A 906 -29.03 -2.45 0.98
CA THR A 906 -29.85 -1.23 0.98
C THR A 906 -30.73 -1.15 2.22
N TRP A 907 -31.39 -2.26 2.56
CA TRP A 907 -32.22 -2.37 3.76
C TRP A 907 -31.41 -2.16 5.04
N THR A 908 -30.28 -2.85 5.20
CA THR A 908 -29.40 -2.69 6.38
C THR A 908 -28.95 -1.24 6.54
N HIS A 909 -28.60 -0.56 5.45
CA HIS A 909 -28.23 0.85 5.50
C HIS A 909 -29.40 1.73 5.98
N LYS A 910 -30.62 1.47 5.48
CA LYS A 910 -31.84 2.20 5.87
C LYS A 910 -32.17 2.02 7.35
N GLU A 911 -32.14 0.79 7.85
CA GLU A 911 -32.43 0.49 9.26
C GLU A 911 -31.33 0.99 10.20
N ALA A 912 -30.05 0.85 9.82
CA ALA A 912 -28.94 1.40 10.60
C ALA A 912 -29.03 2.93 10.71
N HIS A 913 -29.36 3.62 9.62
CA HIS A 913 -29.56 5.08 9.64
C HIS A 913 -30.75 5.48 10.52
N LYS A 914 -31.85 4.73 10.47
CA LYS A 914 -33.04 4.95 11.31
C LYS A 914 -32.71 4.77 12.80
N ALA A 915 -32.01 3.69 13.15
CA ALA A 915 -31.55 3.42 14.52
C ALA A 915 -30.57 4.50 15.01
N TRP A 916 -29.59 4.88 14.19
CA TRP A 916 -28.65 5.94 14.52
C TRP A 916 -29.35 7.29 14.75
N ALA A 917 -30.32 7.65 13.90
CA ALA A 917 -31.08 8.89 14.04
C ALA A 917 -31.90 8.93 15.34
N ALA A 918 -32.51 7.80 15.72
CA ALA A 918 -33.23 7.66 16.99
C ALA A 918 -32.28 7.82 18.19
N THR A 919 -31.11 7.16 18.16
CA THR A 919 -30.08 7.30 19.20
C THR A 919 -29.57 8.73 19.31
N TRP A 920 -29.29 9.39 18.18
CA TRP A 920 -28.86 10.78 18.14
C TRP A 920 -29.90 11.75 18.75
N ALA A 921 -31.19 11.49 18.52
CA ALA A 921 -32.27 12.30 19.10
C ALA A 921 -32.38 12.11 20.63
N ALA A 922 -32.20 10.88 21.12
CA ALA A 922 -32.34 10.50 22.53
C ALA A 922 -31.10 10.79 23.39
N GLU A 923 -29.90 10.89 22.80
CA GLU A 923 -28.64 11.06 23.54
C GLU A 923 -28.59 12.37 24.36
N LYS A 924 -28.17 12.24 25.62
CA LYS A 924 -28.04 13.32 26.60
C LYS A 924 -26.64 13.91 26.68
N ARG A 925 -25.62 13.24 26.12
CA ARG A 925 -24.24 13.74 26.01
C ARG A 925 -24.08 14.60 24.75
N GLY A 926 -23.33 15.71 24.86
CA GLY A 926 -23.08 16.59 23.70
C GLY A 926 -24.25 17.45 23.25
N ARG A 927 -25.22 17.74 24.15
CA ARG A 927 -26.41 18.56 23.85
C ARG A 927 -26.08 19.95 23.31
N THR A 928 -24.92 20.52 23.65
CA THR A 928 -24.45 21.78 23.08
C THR A 928 -24.26 21.68 21.56
N SER A 929 -23.65 20.59 21.08
CA SER A 929 -23.53 20.31 19.64
C SER A 929 -24.89 20.05 19.00
N TYR A 930 -25.80 19.33 19.68
CA TYR A 930 -27.17 19.09 19.21
C TYR A 930 -27.95 20.40 19.04
N ARG A 931 -27.80 21.38 19.96
CA ARG A 931 -28.43 22.71 19.84
C ARG A 931 -28.01 23.43 18.56
N CYS A 932 -26.74 23.30 18.16
CA CYS A 932 -26.25 23.88 16.90
C CYS A 932 -26.58 23.03 15.68
N THR A 933 -26.69 21.70 15.84
CA THR A 933 -26.87 20.75 14.73
C THR A 933 -27.76 19.60 15.14
N PRO A 934 -29.09 19.78 15.14
CA PRO A 934 -30.02 18.72 15.51
C PRO A 934 -30.07 17.61 14.45
N ASN A 935 -29.77 17.93 13.19
CA ASN A 935 -29.68 16.96 12.08
C ASN A 935 -28.24 16.96 11.52
N PRO A 936 -27.40 15.96 11.87
CA PRO A 936 -26.04 15.89 11.40
C PRO A 936 -26.04 15.61 9.90
N THR A 937 -25.62 16.61 9.12
CA THR A 937 -25.55 16.52 7.66
C THR A 937 -24.21 17.05 7.19
N LYS A 938 -23.84 16.75 5.95
CA LYS A 938 -22.64 17.30 5.30
C LYS A 938 -22.61 18.84 5.27
N LYS A 939 -23.72 19.53 5.57
CA LYS A 939 -23.78 21.00 5.70
C LYS A 939 -22.88 21.54 6.82
N VAL A 940 -22.66 20.77 7.90
CA VAL A 940 -21.77 21.19 9.00
C VAL A 940 -20.34 21.39 8.52
N LEU A 941 -19.87 20.54 7.61
CA LEU A 941 -18.51 20.62 7.05
C LEU A 941 -18.32 21.90 6.23
N ARG A 942 -19.38 22.41 5.60
CA ARG A 942 -19.33 23.66 4.81
C ARG A 942 -19.04 24.90 5.65
N LEU A 943 -19.32 24.86 6.96
CA LEU A 943 -19.00 25.97 7.88
C LEU A 943 -17.49 26.15 8.06
N HIS A 944 -16.71 25.09 7.87
CA HIS A 944 -15.26 25.11 7.96
C HIS A 944 -14.59 25.47 6.62
N GLY A 945 -15.35 25.54 5.53
CA GLY A 945 -14.85 25.90 4.21
C GLY A 945 -14.33 27.34 4.17
N GLY A 946 -13.04 27.51 3.89
CA GLY A 946 -12.38 28.81 3.80
C GLY A 946 -11.92 29.41 5.15
N LEU A 947 -12.07 28.68 6.26
CA LEU A 947 -11.49 29.06 7.55
C LEU A 947 -10.06 28.50 7.67
N SER A 948 -9.16 29.22 8.34
CA SER A 948 -7.86 28.66 8.72
C SER A 948 -8.02 27.55 9.77
N LYS A 949 -7.00 26.71 9.97
CA LYS A 949 -7.00 25.67 11.02
C LYS A 949 -7.34 26.26 12.40
N ARG A 950 -6.76 27.43 12.71
CA ARG A 950 -7.01 28.19 13.94
C ARG A 950 -8.48 28.64 14.05
N GLN A 951 -9.02 29.27 13.01
CA GLN A 951 -10.41 29.73 12.98
C GLN A 951 -11.40 28.57 13.05
N SER A 952 -11.09 27.46 12.37
CA SER A 952 -11.85 26.22 12.41
C SER A 952 -11.88 25.63 13.82
N ALA A 953 -10.73 25.58 14.51
CA ALA A 953 -10.65 25.13 15.90
C ALA A 953 -11.46 26.02 16.85
N LEU A 954 -11.35 27.35 16.70
CA LEU A 954 -12.15 28.29 17.49
C LEU A 954 -13.65 28.10 17.26
N LEU A 955 -14.10 27.88 16.02
CA LEU A 955 -15.49 27.58 15.72
C LEU A 955 -15.97 26.29 16.39
N VAL A 956 -15.15 25.22 16.39
CA VAL A 956 -15.47 23.98 17.10
C VAL A 956 -15.60 24.23 18.60
N GLN A 957 -14.68 24.99 19.21
CA GLN A 957 -14.72 25.30 20.63
C GLN A 957 -15.95 26.15 20.99
N LEU A 958 -16.32 27.14 20.17
CA LEU A 958 -17.53 27.94 20.36
C LEU A 958 -18.80 27.08 20.27
N ARG A 959 -18.86 26.14 19.33
CA ARG A 959 -20.04 25.28 19.10
C ARG A 959 -20.18 24.13 20.09
N THR A 960 -19.07 23.67 20.66
CA THR A 960 -19.06 22.62 21.69
C THR A 960 -19.09 23.20 23.11
N GLU A 961 -18.88 24.52 23.24
CA GLU A 961 -18.63 25.24 24.50
C GLU A 961 -17.45 24.66 25.32
N LYS A 962 -16.60 23.83 24.69
CA LYS A 962 -15.33 23.35 25.24
C LYS A 962 -14.24 24.36 24.89
N ILE A 963 -14.30 25.52 25.52
CA ILE A 963 -13.48 26.69 25.20
C ILE A 963 -12.83 27.23 26.48
N GLY A 964 -11.65 27.82 26.39
CA GLY A 964 -10.89 28.35 27.54
C GLY A 964 -11.48 29.59 28.22
N LEU A 965 -12.80 29.68 28.38
CA LEU A 965 -13.46 30.70 29.19
C LEU A 965 -13.58 30.23 30.65
N LYS A 966 -13.63 31.16 31.60
CA LYS A 966 -13.68 30.87 33.05
C LYS A 966 -14.76 29.86 33.43
N ASP A 967 -15.92 29.89 32.78
CA ASP A 967 -16.98 28.93 33.06
C ASP A 967 -16.56 27.48 32.83
N PHE A 968 -15.93 27.20 31.69
CA PHE A 968 -15.44 25.87 31.34
C PHE A 968 -14.23 25.48 32.20
N LEU A 969 -13.27 26.40 32.36
CA LEU A 969 -12.05 26.17 33.15
C LEU A 969 -12.37 25.87 34.62
N PHE A 970 -13.29 26.62 35.23
CA PHE A 970 -13.78 26.37 36.60
C PHE A 970 -14.47 25.00 36.70
N ASN A 971 -15.36 24.67 35.77
CA ASN A 971 -16.05 23.37 35.73
C ASN A 971 -15.10 22.18 35.45
N ARG A 972 -13.87 22.43 35.00
CA ARG A 972 -12.80 21.43 34.81
C ARG A 972 -11.73 21.47 35.90
N ARG A 973 -11.85 22.37 36.88
CA ARG A 973 -10.89 22.56 38.00
C ARG A 973 -9.47 22.84 37.52
N VAL A 974 -9.33 23.69 36.50
CA VAL A 974 -8.01 24.11 36.01
C VAL A 974 -7.33 24.99 37.08
N PRO A 975 -6.03 24.77 37.38
CA PRO A 975 -5.26 25.62 38.28
C PRO A 975 -5.40 27.11 37.92
N ASP A 976 -5.32 27.99 38.92
CA ASP A 976 -5.43 29.46 38.78
C ASP A 976 -6.82 30.02 38.43
N THR A 977 -7.82 29.17 38.13
CA THR A 977 -9.22 29.60 37.92
C THR A 977 -10.07 29.32 39.15
N THR A 978 -10.16 30.29 40.06
CA THR A 978 -10.88 30.16 41.34
C THR A 978 -12.40 30.40 41.23
N ASP A 979 -12.89 30.99 40.13
CA ASP A 979 -14.30 31.33 39.93
C ASP A 979 -14.75 31.23 38.46
N ALA A 980 -16.05 31.01 38.23
CA ALA A 980 -16.64 30.94 36.88
C ALA A 980 -17.12 32.29 36.32
N ASN A 981 -17.04 33.38 37.08
CA ASN A 981 -17.68 34.64 36.76
C ASN A 981 -16.86 35.47 35.78
N CYS A 982 -17.57 36.12 34.86
CA CYS A 982 -16.96 37.07 33.95
C CYS A 982 -16.49 38.33 34.73
N PRO A 983 -15.34 38.91 34.39
CA PRO A 983 -14.89 40.18 34.97
C PRO A 983 -15.90 41.34 34.86
N CYS A 984 -16.88 41.26 33.95
CA CYS A 984 -17.96 42.24 33.85
C CYS A 984 -18.99 42.19 35.00
N ARG A 985 -18.92 41.18 35.87
CA ARG A 985 -19.78 40.96 37.05
C ARG A 985 -21.27 40.67 36.78
N GLU A 986 -21.66 40.40 35.53
CA GLU A 986 -23.06 40.10 35.16
C GLU A 986 -23.38 38.59 35.06
N GLY A 987 -22.48 37.71 35.52
CA GLY A 987 -22.68 36.27 35.56
C GLY A 987 -21.50 35.45 35.05
N ARG A 988 -21.74 34.15 34.79
CA ARG A 988 -20.73 33.18 34.37
C ARG A 988 -20.18 33.49 32.97
N GLN A 989 -18.88 33.33 32.77
CA GLN A 989 -18.21 33.62 31.49
C GLN A 989 -18.44 32.50 30.46
N THR A 990 -19.66 32.38 29.95
CA THR A 990 -20.03 31.41 28.91
C THR A 990 -19.89 31.99 27.50
N VAL A 991 -19.89 31.14 26.47
CA VAL A 991 -19.93 31.58 25.05
C VAL A 991 -21.16 32.47 24.79
N SER A 992 -22.32 32.05 25.31
CA SER A 992 -23.56 32.83 25.24
C SER A 992 -23.41 34.20 25.90
N HIS A 993 -22.81 34.27 27.09
CA HIS A 993 -22.57 35.53 27.77
C HIS A 993 -21.68 36.46 26.95
N ILE A 994 -20.53 35.98 26.45
CA ILE A 994 -19.58 36.79 25.68
C ILE A 994 -20.17 37.25 24.34
N LEU A 995 -20.80 36.35 23.57
CA LEU A 995 -21.34 36.66 22.24
C LEU A 995 -22.64 37.46 22.27
N LEU A 996 -23.44 37.41 23.35
CA LEU A 996 -24.77 38.03 23.38
C LEU A 996 -24.91 39.19 24.37
N ARG A 997 -24.28 39.13 25.55
CA ARG A 997 -24.69 39.97 26.70
C ARG A 997 -23.57 40.80 27.34
N CYS A 998 -22.33 40.30 27.38
CA CYS A 998 -21.23 40.87 28.15
C CYS A 998 -21.07 42.40 27.93
N ARG A 999 -21.18 43.19 29.00
CA ARG A 999 -21.04 44.67 28.94
C ARG A 999 -19.65 45.10 28.49
N THR A 1000 -18.60 44.40 28.90
CA THR A 1000 -17.20 44.71 28.53
C THR A 1000 -17.02 44.76 27.01
N TYR A 1001 -17.64 43.84 26.27
CA TYR A 1001 -17.50 43.75 24.82
C TYR A 1001 -18.67 44.37 24.05
N ARG A 1002 -19.47 45.26 24.67
CA ARG A 1002 -20.70 45.81 24.07
C ARG A 1002 -20.43 46.56 22.76
N GLN A 1003 -19.41 47.41 22.72
CA GLN A 1003 -19.07 48.19 21.52
C GLN A 1003 -18.58 47.29 20.38
N LEU A 1004 -17.61 46.41 20.67
CA LEU A 1004 -17.07 45.45 19.72
C LEU A 1004 -18.15 44.50 19.18
N ARG A 1005 -19.08 44.06 20.04
CA ARG A 1005 -20.22 43.22 19.64
C ARG A 1005 -21.16 43.96 18.70
N ARG A 1006 -21.45 45.24 18.96
CA ARG A 1006 -22.26 46.08 18.07
C ARG A 1006 -21.57 46.29 16.72
N GLN A 1007 -20.25 46.45 16.69
CA GLN A 1007 -19.47 46.63 15.47
C GLN A 1007 -19.44 45.36 14.60
N GLU A 1008 -19.09 44.21 15.18
CA GLU A 1008 -18.88 42.99 14.41
C GLU A 1008 -20.17 42.18 14.20
N LEU A 1009 -20.99 42.03 15.25
CA LEU A 1009 -22.20 41.19 15.23
C LEU A 1009 -23.51 41.98 15.07
N GLY A 1010 -23.49 43.30 15.26
CA GLY A 1010 -24.68 44.17 15.18
C GLY A 1010 -25.46 44.08 13.86
N PRO A 1011 -24.81 43.99 12.68
CA PRO A 1011 -25.51 43.90 11.39
C PRO A 1011 -26.14 42.54 11.07
N LEU A 1012 -25.96 41.52 11.91
CA LEU A 1012 -26.40 40.15 11.60
C LEU A 1012 -27.88 39.92 12.01
N PRO A 1013 -28.71 39.33 11.13
CA PRO A 1013 -30.02 38.81 11.54
C PRO A 1013 -29.82 37.65 12.53
N GLY A 1014 -30.66 37.56 13.56
CA GLY A 1014 -30.54 36.49 14.57
C GLY A 1014 -29.42 36.68 15.60
N ARG A 1015 -28.81 37.88 15.70
CA ARG A 1015 -27.75 38.22 16.69
C ARG A 1015 -28.10 38.00 18.17
N HIS A 1016 -29.35 37.69 18.47
CA HIS A 1016 -29.85 37.40 19.82
C HIS A 1016 -29.88 35.90 20.13
N ASN A 1017 -29.60 35.03 19.14
CA ASN A 1017 -29.64 33.58 19.24
C ASN A 1017 -28.28 32.97 18.93
N LEU A 1018 -27.71 32.24 19.89
CA LEU A 1018 -26.41 31.60 19.76
C LEU A 1018 -26.36 30.59 18.60
N ARG A 1019 -27.46 29.86 18.36
CA ARG A 1019 -27.54 28.87 17.27
C ARG A 1019 -27.38 29.54 15.92
N ASP A 1020 -28.07 30.65 15.69
CA ASP A 1020 -28.07 31.35 14.41
C ASP A 1020 -26.70 31.94 14.11
N ILE A 1021 -26.03 32.48 15.14
CA ILE A 1021 -24.66 32.99 15.04
C ILE A 1021 -23.65 31.89 14.67
N LEU A 1022 -23.78 30.69 15.26
CA LEU A 1022 -22.77 29.63 15.11
C LEU A 1022 -23.07 28.60 14.01
N SER A 1023 -24.25 28.64 13.40
CA SER A 1023 -24.70 27.65 12.41
C SER A 1023 -24.82 28.18 10.99
N GLU A 1024 -24.70 29.50 10.80
CA GLU A 1024 -24.67 30.16 9.49
C GLU A 1024 -23.23 30.61 9.17
N ARG A 1025 -22.77 30.39 7.93
CA ARG A 1025 -21.36 30.55 7.57
C ARG A 1025 -20.85 31.98 7.74
N LYS A 1026 -21.63 32.99 7.33
CA LYS A 1026 -21.21 34.41 7.45
C LYS A 1026 -21.24 34.86 8.90
N ALA A 1027 -22.27 34.49 9.66
CA ALA A 1027 -22.40 34.81 11.07
C ALA A 1027 -21.30 34.13 11.91
N ALA A 1028 -20.99 32.87 11.64
CA ALA A 1028 -19.92 32.13 12.32
C ALA A 1028 -18.55 32.76 12.07
N ALA A 1029 -18.27 33.17 10.84
CA ALA A 1029 -17.04 33.89 10.50
C ALA A 1029 -16.91 35.22 11.27
N LYS A 1030 -18.02 35.97 11.41
CA LYS A 1030 -18.02 37.20 12.24
C LYS A 1030 -17.89 36.92 13.73
N ALA A 1031 -18.46 35.82 14.24
CA ALA A 1031 -18.30 35.40 15.62
C ALA A 1031 -16.85 35.02 15.95
N ILE A 1032 -16.18 34.31 15.04
CA ILE A 1032 -14.75 34.01 15.12
C ILE A 1032 -13.94 35.30 15.19
N LYS A 1033 -14.16 36.22 14.23
CA LYS A 1033 -13.46 37.52 14.20
C LYS A 1033 -13.69 38.32 15.49
N PHE A 1034 -14.94 38.38 15.98
CA PHE A 1034 -15.27 39.01 17.25
C PHE A 1034 -14.48 38.38 18.41
N MET A 1035 -14.43 37.05 18.49
CA MET A 1035 -13.69 36.34 19.55
C MET A 1035 -12.19 36.58 19.48
N GLU A 1036 -11.60 36.63 18.29
CA GLU A 1036 -10.18 36.96 18.10
C GLU A 1036 -9.87 38.38 18.58
N LEU A 1037 -10.73 39.35 18.28
CA LEU A 1037 -10.59 40.74 18.72
C LEU A 1037 -10.83 40.97 20.22
N THR A 1038 -11.49 40.03 20.91
CA THR A 1038 -11.69 40.15 22.37
C THR A 1038 -10.42 39.86 23.18
N GLU A 1039 -9.45 39.15 22.58
CA GLU A 1039 -8.20 38.67 23.19
C GLU A 1039 -8.37 37.88 24.51
N ILE A 1040 -9.60 37.48 24.87
CA ILE A 1040 -9.90 36.70 26.08
C ILE A 1040 -9.16 35.36 26.06
N LEU A 1041 -9.02 34.78 24.88
CA LEU A 1041 -8.36 33.51 24.68
C LEU A 1041 -6.92 33.80 24.26
N GLY A 1042 -6.00 33.86 25.23
CA GLY A 1042 -4.60 34.21 25.03
C GLY A 1042 -3.89 33.38 23.94
N GLN A 1043 -4.29 32.12 23.79
CA GLN A 1043 -3.83 31.19 22.73
C GLN A 1043 -4.17 31.64 21.29
N TYR A 1044 -5.03 32.66 21.15
CA TYR A 1044 -5.41 33.27 19.88
C TYR A 1044 -5.01 34.75 19.80
N ARG A 1045 -4.05 35.23 20.61
CA ARG A 1045 -3.47 36.55 20.41
C ARG A 1045 -2.94 36.67 18.98
N ILE A 1046 -3.23 37.80 18.34
CA ILE A 1046 -2.62 38.18 17.07
C ILE A 1046 -1.39 38.98 17.47
N GLU A 1047 -0.27 38.31 17.73
CA GLU A 1047 0.99 39.02 17.89
C GLU A 1047 1.32 39.69 16.56
N SER A 1048 1.27 41.02 16.54
CA SER A 1048 1.83 41.85 15.47
C SER A 1048 3.36 41.79 15.55
N HIS A 1049 3.95 40.60 15.40
CA HIS A 1049 5.37 40.48 15.12
C HIS A 1049 5.56 40.72 13.62
N THR A 1050 5.88 41.97 13.29
CA THR A 1050 6.75 42.30 12.16
C THR A 1050 7.98 41.40 12.23
N ARG A 1051 7.99 40.34 11.41
CA ARG A 1051 9.24 39.66 11.05
C ARG A 1051 10.13 40.71 10.39
N GLN A 1052 11.11 41.22 11.15
CA GLN A 1052 12.27 41.85 10.55
C GLN A 1052 12.98 40.81 9.68
N SER A 1053 13.44 41.30 8.53
CA SER A 1053 14.05 40.59 7.40
C SER A 1053 15.19 39.68 7.78
#